data_AF-A0A7C3B719-F1
#
_entry.id   AF-A0A7C3B719-F1
#
_cell.length_a   1.000
_cell.length_b   1.000
_cell.length_c   1.000
_cell.angle_alpha   90.00
_cell.angle_beta   90.00
_cell.angle_gamma   90.00
#
_symmetry.space_group_name_H-M   'P 1'
#
loop_
_entity.id
_entity.type
_entity.pdbx_description
1 polymer ?
#
loop_
_entity_poly.entity_id
_entity_poly.type
_entity_poly.pdbx_seq_one_letter_code
_entity_poly.pdbx_strand_id
1 'polypeptide(L)'
;MTIPRRQTRALLYCLAVHLEPLPREQICFLFWPHTPEATARANLSRLLNYLRQALPDSHLILTGEDQVGLDPGRVWSDTKAWTDILKASSTSSSTDALQHAVTLYRGPFLHGFSLPDRLEFENWLTRERQRWERLYLEALAALIEAKTKLGAYKEAIAHALRYLEIDELAEDMHCRLIQLYAAIGDRSAALRQFERCATVLERELGVSPLPETRAAYQAVLEGRPMAPRPLPAPTWTTLPSLEAPLVGRDKALGSLQRAYARARGGRGSVVLISGEPGIGKSRLLQEFIGSLELDTLVMVAGGHPAEQGLPYWPLVEALRPHLPTVDWAALSIDPIYLAEVARLLPELHTALPELRPPASVELGQEQARLFRALSDLILALATHRPPLVLSLDDLHWTDEATRSWLGYLGRCIKHAPVLILGAYRSEEADAVAALRAELARVGILQELPLEGLTEEEVLQLVRQLSGQTSGGEQFSRRLHRETGGNPFFLLEVLRTMFETGVLWKEESGWGTVAGETAEDYQELPLPDTIYQAIRNRLERLSPQARQVLEAGAVIGHRFDVDLVLATSGRHEEEVVEALDTLVARQVLLEQEGRYRFSHDLIRTVVYRDLGYGRRRLLHRRAGEALERLRSDDVVTLAWHFDRAGQVDKAIDYLLQAGDRARGLYAYHEAIRHYERALALQREQGDDEGAARTLMRLGLTHHIAFDFQKARQAYDEGFDLWQRAGAMPLTTPLPPAPHALRVDWPHLLTLDPAAAGDANSGGVIDQLFSGLVEWSPAMNVVPDVAHSWEVLEEGRQYLFHLREDRLWSDGRSVTAGDFEYAWKRAVHPASRTPFASLLFALKGAKEYHQGLLTDPGQVGVRALDEATLLVELEEPCSYFLHILAHFVARPVPRHMVEAHGEAWTAAQNLVTNGPFRLENWDWGRRVVLVRNSAYHGRSRGNVERVELYLLVDPGAKAAKLKMYEENQLDVLGLWWGIPPAQVARMLHDHGGEHISALNFFIRYLGFDVSRRPFADPRVRRAFAHATDRETLAHVTMAGYADPATGGFIPPGMPGHSPEIGLPYDPQRARSLLAAAGYAGGRGFPSVDWFTPQGFEAIAECLREQWRRVLGVEVRQEVLPWEEYVGRLHGAHQPHMFLAGWVADYPDPDSFLRASNHRQLTHWHHKDYEALVEKARRVQDQVQRMRMYREADHLLIQEAPLVPLVYARRSFLLKPWVRTYPASPLKWWFWKDVVLVPH
;
A
#
# COMPACT_ATOMS: atom_id res chain seq x y z
N MET A 1 -54.37 9.84 0.37
CA MET A 1 -54.08 10.73 1.52
C MET A 1 -53.23 11.87 1.02
N THR A 2 -53.71 13.11 1.06
CA THR A 2 -53.00 14.27 0.51
C THR A 2 -52.44 15.09 1.67
N ILE A 3 -51.14 14.96 1.95
CA ILE A 3 -50.45 15.78 2.95
C ILE A 3 -50.14 17.15 2.30
N PRO A 4 -50.79 18.25 2.73
CA PRO A 4 -50.73 19.52 2.00
C PRO A 4 -49.34 20.18 2.09
N ARG A 5 -48.66 20.08 3.24
CA ARG A 5 -47.36 20.71 3.48
C ARG A 5 -46.23 19.92 2.80
N ARG A 6 -45.47 20.58 1.92
CA ARG A 6 -44.33 19.96 1.20
C ARG A 6 -43.24 19.45 2.16
N GLN A 7 -42.86 20.23 3.16
CA GLN A 7 -41.86 19.81 4.15
C GLN A 7 -42.30 18.57 4.95
N THR A 8 -43.60 18.44 5.25
CA THR A 8 -44.16 17.28 5.95
C THR A 8 -44.13 16.03 5.08
N ARG A 9 -44.35 16.17 3.76
CA ARG A 9 -44.17 15.08 2.79
C ARG A 9 -42.72 14.65 2.67
N ALA A 10 -41.80 15.61 2.59
CA ALA A 10 -40.37 15.32 2.53
C ALA A 10 -39.89 14.52 3.74
N LEU A 11 -40.33 14.90 4.94
CA LEU A 11 -40.03 14.15 6.16
C LEU A 11 -40.56 12.72 6.10
N LEU A 12 -41.81 12.54 5.65
CA LEU A 12 -42.37 11.19 5.45
C LEU A 12 -41.53 10.37 4.47
N TYR A 13 -41.07 10.99 3.38
CA TYR A 13 -40.25 10.29 2.38
C TYR A 13 -38.90 9.87 2.94
N CYS A 14 -38.19 10.74 3.66
CA CYS A 14 -36.93 10.37 4.33
C CYS A 14 -37.10 9.14 5.24
N LEU A 15 -38.18 9.12 6.03
CA LEU A 15 -38.48 8.01 6.94
C LEU A 15 -38.91 6.72 6.20
N ALA A 16 -39.46 6.85 4.99
CA ALA A 16 -39.97 5.73 4.21
C ALA A 16 -38.90 5.00 3.37
N VAL A 17 -37.77 5.65 3.02
CA VAL A 17 -36.76 5.07 2.09
C VAL A 17 -36.15 3.78 2.61
N HIS A 18 -35.89 3.70 3.91
CA HIS A 18 -35.25 2.52 4.52
C HIS A 18 -36.14 1.84 5.56
N LEU A 19 -37.22 2.50 6.00
CA LEU A 19 -38.06 2.07 7.14
C LEU A 19 -37.23 1.75 8.41
N GLU A 20 -36.01 2.28 8.47
CA GLU A 20 -35.13 2.25 9.62
C GLU A 20 -35.28 3.58 10.37
N PRO A 21 -35.25 3.58 11.71
CA PRO A 21 -35.25 4.83 12.48
C PRO A 21 -34.07 5.72 12.10
N LEU A 22 -34.34 6.98 11.77
CA LEU A 22 -33.36 7.99 11.45
C LEU A 22 -33.07 8.89 12.65
N PRO A 23 -31.79 9.26 12.88
CA PRO A 23 -31.42 10.21 13.91
C PRO A 23 -32.11 11.55 13.70
N ARG A 24 -32.62 12.14 14.77
CA ARG A 24 -33.19 13.50 14.75
C ARG A 24 -32.18 14.51 14.23
N GLU A 25 -30.91 14.34 14.58
CA GLU A 25 -29.80 15.18 14.11
C GLU A 25 -29.66 15.11 12.58
N GLN A 26 -29.70 13.91 11.99
CA GLN A 26 -29.63 13.73 10.54
C GLN A 26 -30.80 14.41 9.83
N ILE A 27 -32.02 14.28 10.37
CA ILE A 27 -33.20 14.98 9.84
C ILE A 27 -33.05 16.50 10.03
N CYS A 28 -32.54 16.95 11.17
CA CYS A 28 -32.31 18.36 11.42
C CYS A 28 -31.28 18.95 10.46
N PHE A 29 -30.20 18.23 10.14
CA PHE A 29 -29.21 18.65 9.15
C PHE A 29 -29.80 18.74 7.74
N LEU A 30 -30.58 17.75 7.31
CA LEU A 30 -31.21 17.73 5.98
C LEU A 30 -32.16 18.93 5.76
N PHE A 31 -32.91 19.32 6.79
CA PHE A 31 -33.89 20.40 6.67
C PHE A 31 -33.35 21.75 7.16
N TRP A 32 -32.37 21.80 8.05
CA TRP A 32 -31.92 23.04 8.69
C TRP A 32 -30.43 23.01 9.06
N PRO A 33 -29.51 22.88 8.07
CA PRO A 33 -28.08 22.69 8.32
C PRO A 33 -27.40 23.88 9.02
N HIS A 34 -27.93 25.09 8.84
CA HIS A 34 -27.39 26.32 9.41
C HIS A 34 -28.21 26.87 10.58
N THR A 35 -29.17 26.08 11.09
CA THR A 35 -30.00 26.50 12.23
C THR A 35 -29.45 25.88 13.52
N PRO A 36 -29.32 26.66 14.61
CA PRO A 36 -28.91 26.12 15.90
C PRO A 36 -29.75 24.92 16.32
N GLU A 37 -29.10 23.89 16.87
CA GLU A 37 -29.68 22.56 17.07
C GLU A 37 -30.98 22.58 17.88
N ALA A 38 -31.05 23.36 18.96
CA ALA A 38 -32.26 23.50 19.78
C ALA A 38 -33.46 24.00 18.95
N THR A 39 -33.23 24.95 18.04
CA THR A 39 -34.25 25.50 17.14
C THR A 39 -34.62 24.51 16.04
N ALA A 40 -33.64 23.78 15.50
CA ALA A 40 -33.87 22.73 14.50
C ALA A 40 -34.70 21.56 15.09
N ARG A 41 -34.39 21.12 16.32
CA ARG A 41 -35.15 20.07 17.03
C ARG A 41 -36.59 20.52 17.37
N ALA A 42 -36.78 21.79 17.73
CA ALA A 42 -38.11 22.37 17.94
C ALA A 42 -38.93 22.41 16.63
N ASN A 43 -38.30 22.77 15.52
CA ASN A 43 -38.92 22.75 14.20
C ASN A 43 -39.26 21.33 13.74
N LEU A 44 -38.36 20.37 13.98
CA LEU A 44 -38.61 18.95 13.70
C LEU A 44 -39.81 18.42 14.50
N SER A 45 -39.88 18.74 15.79
CA SER A 45 -41.00 18.33 16.66
C SER A 45 -42.34 18.85 16.15
N ARG A 46 -42.36 20.09 15.63
CA ARG A 46 -43.54 20.68 14.99
C ARG A 46 -43.89 19.95 13.69
N LEU A 47 -42.90 19.63 12.87
CA LEU A 47 -43.05 18.89 11.62
C LEU A 47 -43.58 17.47 11.84
N LEU A 48 -43.11 16.78 12.88
CA LEU A 48 -43.60 15.48 13.30
C LEU A 48 -45.04 15.53 13.77
N ASN A 49 -45.44 16.56 14.52
CA ASN A 49 -46.84 16.73 14.92
C ASN A 49 -47.76 16.94 13.71
N TYR A 50 -47.33 17.72 12.71
CA TYR A 50 -48.08 17.84 11.46
C TYR A 50 -48.15 16.51 10.70
N LEU A 51 -47.09 15.70 10.73
CA LEU A 51 -47.10 14.39 10.11
C LEU A 51 -48.05 13.43 10.84
N ARG A 52 -48.04 13.40 12.17
CA ARG A 52 -48.98 12.59 12.99
C ARG A 52 -50.45 12.92 12.70
N GLN A 53 -50.77 14.20 12.54
CA GLN A 53 -52.13 14.64 12.20
C GLN A 53 -52.54 14.30 10.77
N ALA A 54 -51.57 14.14 9.87
CA ALA A 54 -51.82 13.88 8.46
C ALA A 54 -51.87 12.38 8.12
N LEU A 55 -51.35 11.50 8.99
CA LEU A 55 -51.38 10.05 8.86
C LEU A 55 -52.71 9.46 9.37
N PRO A 56 -53.16 8.29 8.85
CA PRO A 56 -54.41 7.66 9.27
C PRO A 56 -54.35 7.11 10.69
N ASP A 57 -53.13 6.83 11.19
CA ASP A 57 -52.85 6.42 12.55
C ASP A 57 -51.54 7.08 13.01
N SER A 58 -51.60 7.83 14.11
CA SER A 58 -50.45 8.52 14.69
C SER A 58 -49.39 7.58 15.26
N HIS A 59 -49.75 6.33 15.57
CA HIS A 59 -48.83 5.29 16.05
C HIS A 59 -47.95 4.71 14.95
N LEU A 60 -48.16 5.07 13.68
CA LEU A 60 -47.28 4.69 12.59
C LEU A 60 -45.91 5.38 12.66
N ILE A 61 -45.81 6.49 13.41
CA ILE A 61 -44.52 7.16 13.66
C ILE A 61 -43.95 6.63 14.97
N LEU A 62 -42.82 5.96 14.88
CA LEU A 62 -42.03 5.54 16.03
C LEU A 62 -41.10 6.68 16.40
N THR A 63 -41.28 7.25 17.60
CA THR A 63 -40.36 8.26 18.13
C THR A 63 -39.63 7.73 19.34
N GLY A 64 -38.31 7.57 19.23
CA GLY A 64 -37.40 7.37 20.35
C GLY A 64 -36.85 8.69 20.89
N GLU A 65 -35.94 8.61 21.86
CA GLU A 65 -35.27 9.79 22.45
C GLU A 65 -34.56 10.60 21.36
N ASP A 66 -33.70 9.97 20.54
CA ASP A 66 -32.96 10.64 19.47
C ASP A 66 -33.25 10.14 18.05
N GLN A 67 -34.24 9.25 17.89
CA GLN A 67 -34.56 8.62 16.61
C GLN A 67 -36.03 8.81 16.24
N VAL A 68 -36.30 8.86 14.93
CA VAL A 68 -37.64 8.91 14.36
C VAL A 68 -37.70 7.90 13.22
N GLY A 69 -38.71 7.03 13.23
CA GLY A 69 -38.94 6.06 12.17
C GLY A 69 -40.41 5.90 11.85
N LEU A 70 -40.71 5.09 10.83
CA LEU A 70 -42.02 4.52 10.60
C LEU A 70 -42.04 3.09 11.13
N ASP A 71 -43.20 2.61 11.59
CA ASP A 71 -43.35 1.22 12.02
C ASP A 71 -43.21 0.26 10.83
N PRO A 72 -42.11 -0.52 10.72
CA PRO A 72 -41.87 -1.38 9.56
C PRO A 72 -42.81 -2.59 9.52
N GLY A 73 -43.47 -2.93 10.63
CA GLY A 73 -44.47 -4.00 10.69
C GLY A 73 -45.86 -3.56 10.20
N ARG A 74 -46.09 -2.25 10.09
CA ARG A 74 -47.38 -1.67 9.71
C ARG A 74 -47.32 -0.81 8.44
N VAL A 75 -46.11 -0.48 7.97
CA VAL A 75 -45.86 0.34 6.78
C VAL A 75 -45.10 -0.47 5.74
N TRP A 76 -45.59 -0.43 4.50
CA TRP A 76 -44.89 -0.99 3.35
C TRP A 76 -44.25 0.13 2.54
N SER A 77 -42.99 -0.07 2.14
CA SER A 77 -42.23 0.84 1.28
C SER A 77 -41.61 0.03 0.13
N ASP A 78 -41.70 0.56 -1.08
CA ASP A 78 -41.17 -0.04 -2.31
C ASP A 78 -39.63 -0.15 -2.28
N THR A 79 -38.96 0.90 -1.81
CA THR A 79 -37.51 0.95 -1.59
C THR A 79 -37.03 -0.07 -0.56
N LYS A 80 -37.76 -0.26 0.55
CA LYS A 80 -37.48 -1.32 1.54
C LYS A 80 -37.71 -2.71 0.95
N ALA A 81 -38.83 -2.92 0.26
CA ALA A 81 -39.14 -4.18 -0.40
C ALA A 81 -38.05 -4.56 -1.42
N TRP A 82 -37.53 -3.60 -2.18
CA TRP A 82 -36.39 -3.81 -3.08
C TRP A 82 -35.15 -4.29 -2.31
N THR A 83 -34.79 -3.64 -1.19
CA THR A 83 -33.60 -4.05 -0.41
C THR A 83 -33.74 -5.44 0.22
N ASP A 84 -34.94 -5.84 0.62
CA ASP A 84 -35.18 -7.16 1.20
C ASP A 84 -35.03 -8.27 0.16
N ILE A 85 -35.48 -8.01 -1.08
CA ILE A 85 -35.30 -8.92 -2.21
C ILE A 85 -33.82 -9.15 -2.50
N LEU A 86 -32.99 -8.09 -2.48
CA LEU A 86 -31.55 -8.20 -2.69
C LEU A 86 -30.83 -8.91 -1.53
N LYS A 87 -31.26 -8.70 -0.28
CA LYS A 87 -30.70 -9.42 0.88
C LYS A 87 -30.99 -10.92 0.78
N ALA A 88 -32.20 -11.30 0.37
CA ALA A 88 -32.59 -12.70 0.23
C ALA A 88 -31.92 -13.42 -0.97
N SER A 89 -31.62 -12.72 -2.07
CA SER A 89 -31.01 -13.31 -3.28
C SER A 89 -29.52 -13.63 -3.15
N SER A 90 -28.84 -13.16 -2.10
CA SER A 90 -27.44 -13.51 -1.78
C SER A 90 -27.21 -15.01 -1.51
N THR A 91 -28.27 -15.80 -1.32
CA THR A 91 -28.22 -17.24 -1.04
C THR A 91 -28.70 -18.13 -2.19
N SER A 92 -29.38 -17.58 -3.20
CA SER A 92 -29.67 -18.27 -4.47
C SER A 92 -30.02 -17.25 -5.56
N SER A 93 -29.40 -17.36 -6.74
CA SER A 93 -29.66 -16.49 -7.90
C SER A 93 -31.04 -16.78 -8.52
N SER A 94 -32.11 -16.37 -7.84
CA SER A 94 -33.47 -16.50 -8.34
C SER A 94 -33.78 -15.37 -9.34
N THR A 95 -33.97 -15.72 -10.61
CA THR A 95 -34.45 -14.81 -11.66
C THR A 95 -35.81 -14.17 -11.29
N ASP A 96 -36.64 -14.87 -10.52
CA ASP A 96 -37.95 -14.37 -10.07
C ASP A 96 -37.82 -13.23 -9.05
N ALA A 97 -36.79 -13.28 -8.20
CA ALA A 97 -36.50 -12.21 -7.25
C ALA A 97 -36.11 -10.91 -7.97
N LEU A 98 -35.21 -11.01 -8.98
CA LEU A 98 -34.82 -9.86 -9.80
C LEU A 98 -36.01 -9.30 -10.60
N GLN A 99 -36.87 -10.18 -11.13
CA GLN A 99 -38.09 -9.76 -11.82
C GLN A 99 -39.01 -8.98 -10.89
N HIS A 100 -39.18 -9.45 -9.65
CA HIS A 100 -39.99 -8.77 -8.65
C HIS A 100 -39.40 -7.39 -8.31
N ALA A 101 -38.08 -7.30 -8.10
CA ALA A 101 -37.40 -6.03 -7.84
C ALA A 101 -37.71 -5.02 -8.96
N VAL A 102 -37.44 -5.38 -10.22
CA VAL A 102 -37.66 -4.51 -11.39
C VAL A 102 -39.13 -4.04 -11.55
N THR A 103 -40.11 -4.72 -10.97
CA THR A 103 -41.52 -4.27 -10.95
C THR A 103 -41.84 -3.22 -9.88
N LEU A 104 -41.00 -3.10 -8.85
CA LEU A 104 -41.14 -2.08 -7.81
C LEU A 104 -40.71 -0.69 -8.28
N TYR A 105 -39.80 -0.62 -9.26
CA TYR A 105 -39.36 0.64 -9.85
C TYR A 105 -40.40 1.19 -10.83
N ARG A 106 -40.98 2.36 -10.53
CA ARG A 106 -42.04 3.01 -11.31
C ARG A 106 -41.62 4.31 -11.99
N GLY A 107 -40.32 4.62 -11.96
CA GLY A 107 -39.73 5.87 -12.44
C GLY A 107 -38.80 6.51 -11.40
N PRO A 108 -38.24 7.69 -11.68
CA PRO A 108 -37.26 8.33 -10.81
C PRO A 108 -37.77 8.51 -9.38
N PHE A 109 -36.89 8.27 -8.41
CA PHE A 109 -37.23 8.37 -6.99
C PHE A 109 -37.85 9.76 -6.68
N LEU A 110 -39.08 9.75 -6.16
CA LEU A 110 -39.88 10.95 -5.88
C LEU A 110 -39.92 11.93 -7.06
N HIS A 111 -40.16 11.43 -8.27
CA HIS A 111 -40.24 12.23 -9.50
C HIS A 111 -41.15 13.46 -9.34
N GLY A 112 -40.64 14.63 -9.75
CA GLY A 112 -41.36 15.91 -9.67
C GLY A 112 -41.48 16.53 -8.27
N PHE A 113 -40.89 15.92 -7.24
CA PHE A 113 -40.83 16.52 -5.90
C PHE A 113 -39.53 17.33 -5.71
N SER A 114 -39.64 18.51 -5.12
CA SER A 114 -38.51 19.35 -4.70
C SER A 114 -38.88 20.28 -3.54
N LEU A 115 -37.85 20.65 -2.79
CA LEU A 115 -37.77 21.65 -1.72
C LEU A 115 -36.57 22.58 -2.00
N PRO A 116 -36.70 23.52 -2.96
CA PRO A 116 -35.59 24.36 -3.42
C PRO A 116 -34.90 25.16 -2.31
N ASP A 117 -35.64 25.54 -1.26
CA ASP A 117 -35.13 26.30 -0.12
C ASP A 117 -34.32 25.45 0.89
N ARG A 118 -34.06 24.18 0.58
CA ARG A 118 -33.42 23.18 1.45
C ARG A 118 -32.33 22.43 0.68
N LEU A 119 -31.19 23.08 0.48
CA LEU A 119 -30.09 22.56 -0.33
C LEU A 119 -29.64 21.15 0.07
N GLU A 120 -29.50 20.87 1.38
CA GLU A 120 -29.07 19.54 1.85
C GLU A 120 -30.09 18.44 1.57
N PHE A 121 -31.39 18.75 1.65
CA PHE A 121 -32.44 17.83 1.25
C PHE A 121 -32.42 17.59 -0.27
N GLU A 122 -32.20 18.63 -1.09
CA GLU A 122 -32.09 18.48 -2.55
C GLU A 122 -30.86 17.66 -2.95
N ASN A 123 -29.73 17.83 -2.25
CA ASN A 123 -28.52 17.03 -2.43
C ASN A 123 -28.74 15.56 -2.03
N TRP A 124 -29.42 15.32 -0.90
CA TRP A 124 -29.85 13.98 -0.52
C TRP A 124 -30.79 13.35 -1.55
N LEU A 125 -31.80 14.09 -2.01
CA LEU A 125 -32.78 13.64 -2.99
C LEU A 125 -32.12 13.27 -4.33
N THR A 126 -31.13 14.06 -4.77
CA THR A 126 -30.37 13.81 -6.00
C THR A 126 -29.54 12.54 -5.88
N ARG A 127 -28.84 12.35 -4.75
CA ARG A 127 -28.07 11.12 -4.47
C ARG A 127 -28.96 9.89 -4.42
N GLU A 128 -30.12 9.96 -3.78
CA GLU A 128 -31.06 8.83 -3.73
C GLU A 128 -31.65 8.53 -5.12
N ARG A 129 -31.98 9.55 -5.93
CA ARG A 129 -32.40 9.33 -7.33
C ARG A 129 -31.37 8.56 -8.14
N GLN A 130 -30.10 9.00 -8.11
CA GLN A 130 -29.01 8.33 -8.81
C GLN A 130 -28.78 6.91 -8.29
N ARG A 131 -28.85 6.72 -6.97
CA ARG A 131 -28.68 5.41 -6.34
C ARG A 131 -29.75 4.42 -6.82
N TRP A 132 -31.03 4.78 -6.77
CA TRP A 132 -32.12 3.88 -7.15
C TRP A 132 -32.16 3.62 -8.67
N GLU A 133 -31.82 4.62 -9.47
CA GLU A 133 -31.67 4.46 -10.93
C GLU A 133 -30.55 3.47 -11.27
N ARG A 134 -29.36 3.61 -10.65
CA ARG A 134 -28.25 2.68 -10.83
C ARG A 134 -28.62 1.25 -10.44
N LEU A 135 -29.24 1.06 -9.27
CA LEU A 135 -29.67 -0.26 -8.81
C LEU A 135 -30.70 -0.90 -9.75
N TYR A 136 -31.58 -0.09 -10.34
CA TYR A 136 -32.55 -0.57 -11.33
C TYR A 136 -31.89 -1.00 -12.64
N LEU A 137 -30.93 -0.21 -13.15
CA LEU A 137 -30.15 -0.55 -14.34
C LEU A 137 -29.32 -1.82 -14.13
N GLU A 138 -28.65 -1.97 -12.98
CA GLU A 138 -27.92 -3.18 -12.61
C GLU A 138 -28.83 -4.42 -12.58
N ALA A 139 -30.03 -4.30 -12.00
CA ALA A 139 -31.00 -5.40 -11.96
C ALA A 139 -31.54 -5.76 -13.36
N LEU A 140 -31.77 -4.76 -14.23
CA LEU A 140 -32.13 -4.99 -15.63
C LEU A 140 -31.01 -5.71 -16.39
N ALA A 141 -29.76 -5.28 -16.25
CA ALA A 141 -28.60 -5.93 -16.87
C ALA A 141 -28.47 -7.39 -16.43
N ALA A 142 -28.64 -7.67 -15.13
CA ALA A 142 -28.64 -9.03 -14.60
C ALA A 142 -29.80 -9.89 -15.15
N LEU A 143 -31.00 -9.34 -15.30
CA LEU A 143 -32.14 -10.02 -15.92
C LEU A 143 -31.91 -10.29 -17.40
N ILE A 144 -31.34 -9.34 -18.15
CA ILE A 144 -31.00 -9.51 -19.56
C ILE A 144 -30.06 -10.70 -19.71
N GLU A 145 -28.99 -10.79 -18.91
CA GLU A 145 -28.06 -11.91 -18.97
C GLU A 145 -28.69 -13.24 -18.54
N ALA A 146 -29.48 -13.25 -17.46
CA ALA A 146 -30.15 -14.46 -16.97
C ALA A 146 -31.15 -15.00 -18.02
N LYS A 147 -31.99 -14.13 -18.59
CA LYS A 147 -32.97 -14.50 -19.62
C LYS A 147 -32.29 -14.91 -20.93
N THR A 148 -31.17 -14.28 -21.29
CA THR A 148 -30.38 -14.67 -22.47
C THR A 148 -29.80 -16.06 -22.31
N LYS A 149 -29.25 -16.40 -21.12
CA LYS A 149 -28.75 -17.76 -20.80
C LYS A 149 -29.85 -18.82 -20.86
N LEU A 150 -31.07 -18.46 -20.44
CA LEU A 150 -32.24 -19.34 -20.50
C LEU A 150 -32.88 -19.44 -21.90
N GLY A 151 -32.34 -18.74 -22.90
CA GLY A 151 -32.91 -18.68 -24.26
C GLY A 151 -34.22 -17.88 -24.37
N ALA A 152 -34.61 -17.17 -23.31
CA ALA A 152 -35.80 -16.32 -23.26
C ALA A 152 -35.54 -14.94 -23.89
N TYR A 153 -35.10 -14.91 -25.15
CA TYR A 153 -34.61 -13.70 -25.83
C TYR A 153 -35.64 -12.58 -25.94
N LYS A 154 -36.93 -12.91 -26.12
CA LYS A 154 -38.01 -11.89 -26.18
C LYS A 154 -38.16 -11.12 -24.87
N GLU A 155 -37.97 -11.80 -23.74
CA GLU A 155 -38.00 -11.16 -22.42
C GLU A 155 -36.72 -10.33 -22.20
N ALA A 156 -35.56 -10.85 -22.60
CA ALA A 156 -34.30 -10.12 -22.55
C ALA A 156 -34.34 -8.82 -23.39
N ILE A 157 -34.94 -8.87 -24.59
CA ILE A 157 -35.17 -7.69 -25.45
C ILE A 157 -36.04 -6.65 -24.73
N ALA A 158 -37.13 -7.08 -24.09
CA ALA A 158 -38.01 -6.17 -23.35
C ALA A 158 -37.27 -5.47 -22.19
N HIS A 159 -36.38 -6.18 -21.50
CA HIS A 159 -35.55 -5.59 -20.44
C HIS A 159 -34.47 -4.65 -20.98
N ALA A 160 -33.81 -5.00 -22.09
CA ALA A 160 -32.82 -4.14 -22.74
C ALA A 160 -33.44 -2.85 -23.29
N LEU A 161 -34.65 -2.91 -23.86
CA LEU A 161 -35.39 -1.70 -24.25
C LEU A 161 -35.71 -0.80 -23.05
N ARG A 162 -36.17 -1.38 -21.93
CA ARG A 162 -36.42 -0.64 -20.68
C ARG A 162 -35.15 -0.03 -20.08
N TYR A 163 -33.98 -0.63 -20.31
CA TYR A 163 -32.70 -0.07 -19.90
C TYR A 163 -32.40 1.19 -20.72
N LEU A 164 -32.49 1.09 -22.05
CA LEU A 164 -32.19 2.18 -22.98
C LEU A 164 -33.22 3.33 -22.95
N GLU A 165 -34.40 3.11 -22.37
CA GLU A 165 -35.37 4.18 -22.05
C GLU A 165 -34.86 5.12 -20.94
N ILE A 166 -33.95 4.65 -20.08
CA ILE A 166 -33.37 5.44 -18.99
C ILE A 166 -31.99 5.94 -19.38
N ASP A 167 -31.14 5.07 -19.93
CA ASP A 167 -29.79 5.42 -20.37
C ASP A 167 -29.64 5.11 -21.86
N GLU A 168 -29.99 6.10 -22.70
CA GLU A 168 -29.87 6.00 -24.16
C GLU A 168 -28.40 6.07 -24.62
N LEU A 169 -27.45 6.42 -23.73
CA LEU A 169 -26.03 6.50 -24.05
C LEU A 169 -25.27 5.19 -23.76
N ALA A 170 -25.93 4.20 -23.14
CA ALA A 170 -25.36 2.88 -22.85
C ALA A 170 -25.12 2.04 -24.12
N GLU A 171 -24.01 2.31 -24.80
CA GLU A 171 -23.67 1.66 -26.06
C GLU A 171 -23.53 0.12 -25.94
N ASP A 172 -23.04 -0.37 -24.81
CA ASP A 172 -22.96 -1.81 -24.51
C ASP A 172 -24.34 -2.48 -24.53
N MET A 173 -25.38 -1.79 -24.04
CA MET A 173 -26.77 -2.25 -24.09
C MET A 173 -27.38 -2.13 -25.49
N HIS A 174 -27.01 -1.11 -26.27
CA HIS A 174 -27.35 -1.05 -27.70
C HIS A 174 -26.75 -2.25 -28.46
N CYS A 175 -25.47 -2.55 -28.25
CA CYS A 175 -24.80 -3.70 -28.81
C CYS A 175 -25.50 -5.01 -28.37
N ARG A 176 -25.80 -5.16 -27.08
CA ARG A 176 -26.50 -6.34 -26.57
C ARG A 176 -27.88 -6.53 -27.22
N LEU A 177 -28.63 -5.45 -27.42
CA LEU A 177 -29.94 -5.50 -28.06
C LEU A 177 -29.85 -5.87 -29.55
N ILE A 178 -28.83 -5.38 -30.27
CA ILE A 178 -28.53 -5.81 -31.66
C ILE A 178 -28.31 -7.34 -31.70
N GLN A 179 -27.53 -7.87 -30.76
CA GLN A 179 -27.26 -9.31 -30.65
C GLN A 179 -28.53 -10.12 -30.35
N LEU A 180 -29.39 -9.62 -29.46
CA LEU A 180 -30.63 -10.29 -29.11
C LEU A 180 -31.62 -10.32 -30.27
N TYR A 181 -31.73 -9.23 -31.04
CA TYR A 181 -32.52 -9.21 -32.28
C TYR A 181 -31.96 -10.18 -33.31
N ALA A 182 -30.64 -10.27 -33.45
CA ALA A 182 -29.99 -11.25 -34.29
C ALA A 182 -30.30 -12.69 -33.86
N ALA A 183 -30.28 -12.97 -32.55
CA ALA A 183 -30.54 -14.28 -31.96
C ALA A 183 -31.98 -14.78 -32.19
N ILE A 184 -32.96 -13.88 -32.29
CA ILE A 184 -34.35 -14.23 -32.67
C ILE A 184 -34.62 -14.17 -34.17
N GLY A 185 -33.60 -13.87 -34.98
CA GLY A 185 -33.69 -13.77 -36.45
C GLY A 185 -34.30 -12.47 -36.98
N ASP A 186 -34.52 -11.45 -36.15
CA ASP A 186 -35.06 -10.15 -36.58
C ASP A 186 -33.93 -9.20 -37.02
N ARG A 187 -33.38 -9.50 -38.19
CA ARG A 187 -32.29 -8.72 -38.81
C ARG A 187 -32.68 -7.24 -39.00
N SER A 188 -33.93 -6.97 -39.34
CA SER A 188 -34.41 -5.61 -39.58
C SER A 188 -34.43 -4.78 -38.29
N ALA A 189 -34.80 -5.37 -37.15
CA ALA A 189 -34.74 -4.70 -35.86
C ALA A 189 -33.30 -4.46 -35.38
N ALA A 190 -32.39 -5.41 -35.63
CA ALA A 190 -30.97 -5.25 -35.31
C ALA A 190 -30.33 -4.07 -36.06
N LEU A 191 -30.61 -3.92 -37.37
CA LEU A 191 -30.09 -2.80 -38.16
C LEU A 191 -30.63 -1.44 -37.67
N ARG A 192 -31.93 -1.34 -37.42
CA ARG A 192 -32.53 -0.10 -36.88
C ARG A 192 -31.96 0.27 -35.51
N GLN A 193 -31.65 -0.72 -34.68
CA GLN A 193 -31.07 -0.46 -33.36
C GLN A 193 -29.65 0.09 -33.45
N PHE A 194 -28.86 -0.38 -34.42
CA PHE A 194 -27.54 0.18 -34.71
C PHE A 194 -27.63 1.62 -35.22
N GLU A 195 -28.53 1.91 -36.16
CA GLU A 195 -28.76 3.27 -36.67
C GLU A 195 -29.18 4.22 -35.54
N ARG A 196 -30.03 3.75 -34.62
CA ARG A 196 -30.42 4.52 -33.43
C ARG A 196 -29.22 4.77 -32.51
N CYS A 197 -28.40 3.76 -32.24
CA CYS A 197 -27.19 3.90 -31.44
C CYS A 197 -26.24 4.94 -32.04
N ALA A 198 -25.94 4.83 -33.34
CA ALA A 198 -25.08 5.77 -34.05
C ALA A 198 -25.64 7.20 -34.00
N THR A 199 -26.94 7.37 -34.24
CA THR A 199 -27.60 8.69 -34.21
C THR A 199 -27.53 9.32 -32.82
N VAL A 200 -27.75 8.54 -31.75
CA VAL A 200 -27.73 9.05 -30.37
C VAL A 200 -26.32 9.43 -29.94
N LEU A 201 -25.32 8.57 -30.21
CA LEU A 201 -23.91 8.84 -29.89
C LEU A 201 -23.36 10.03 -30.67
N GLU A 202 -23.71 10.17 -31.95
CA GLU A 202 -23.33 11.31 -32.75
C GLU A 202 -24.00 12.61 -32.26
N ARG A 203 -25.30 12.56 -31.92
CA ARG A 203 -26.06 13.73 -31.45
C ARG A 203 -25.59 14.25 -30.09
N GLU A 204 -25.38 13.34 -29.12
CA GLU A 204 -25.13 13.71 -27.72
C GLU A 204 -23.64 13.80 -27.38
N LEU A 205 -22.79 13.00 -28.03
CA LEU A 205 -21.38 12.86 -27.68
C LEU A 205 -20.43 13.18 -28.85
N GLY A 206 -20.93 13.32 -30.08
CA GLY A 206 -20.12 13.60 -31.26
C GLY A 206 -19.18 12.45 -31.66
N VAL A 207 -19.42 11.24 -31.15
CA VAL A 207 -18.58 10.05 -31.39
C VAL A 207 -19.31 9.03 -32.26
N SER A 208 -18.53 8.23 -32.99
CA SER A 208 -19.06 7.08 -33.73
C SER A 208 -19.12 5.83 -32.83
N PRO A 209 -20.01 4.85 -33.09
CA PRO A 209 -20.10 3.62 -32.30
C PRO A 209 -18.76 2.89 -32.17
N LEU A 210 -18.52 2.26 -31.02
CA LEU A 210 -17.39 1.41 -30.69
C LEU A 210 -17.22 0.24 -31.69
N PRO A 211 -15.99 -0.28 -31.85
CA PRO A 211 -15.69 -1.40 -32.74
C PRO A 211 -16.57 -2.64 -32.50
N GLU A 212 -16.91 -2.96 -31.26
CA GLU A 212 -17.74 -4.09 -30.87
C GLU A 212 -19.18 -3.96 -31.38
N THR A 213 -19.74 -2.75 -31.31
CA THR A 213 -21.08 -2.43 -31.83
C THR A 213 -21.10 -2.49 -33.35
N ARG A 214 -20.03 -2.01 -34.01
CA ARG A 214 -19.86 -2.14 -35.47
C ARG A 214 -19.66 -3.60 -35.89
N ALA A 215 -18.94 -4.39 -35.12
CA ALA A 215 -18.73 -5.81 -35.37
C ALA A 215 -20.05 -6.60 -35.23
N ALA A 216 -20.85 -6.31 -34.21
CA ALA A 216 -22.19 -6.88 -34.07
C ALA A 216 -23.08 -6.52 -35.26
N TYR A 217 -23.03 -5.28 -35.74
CA TYR A 217 -23.72 -4.83 -36.94
C TYR A 217 -23.24 -5.54 -38.22
N GLN A 218 -21.92 -5.69 -38.41
CA GLN A 218 -21.35 -6.43 -39.53
C GLN A 218 -21.76 -7.91 -39.52
N ALA A 219 -21.75 -8.57 -38.35
CA ALA A 219 -22.18 -9.95 -38.21
C ALA A 219 -23.66 -10.16 -38.62
N VAL A 220 -24.52 -9.20 -38.26
CA VAL A 220 -25.93 -9.16 -38.68
C VAL A 220 -26.08 -8.97 -40.19
N LEU A 221 -25.25 -8.12 -40.82
CA LEU A 221 -25.24 -7.91 -42.27
C LEU A 221 -24.78 -9.17 -43.04
N GLU A 222 -23.82 -9.90 -42.49
CA GLU A 222 -23.23 -11.08 -43.12
C GLU A 222 -24.00 -12.38 -42.85
N GLY A 223 -25.00 -12.35 -41.97
CA GLY A 223 -25.83 -13.53 -41.65
C GLY A 223 -25.08 -14.61 -40.86
N ARG A 224 -24.00 -14.26 -40.14
CA ARG A 224 -23.20 -15.20 -39.35
C ARG A 224 -23.89 -15.48 -38.00
N PRO A 225 -24.00 -16.74 -37.55
CA PRO A 225 -24.51 -17.05 -36.22
C PRO A 225 -23.55 -16.52 -35.14
N MET A 226 -24.07 -15.73 -34.21
CA MET A 226 -23.29 -15.23 -33.08
C MET A 226 -23.28 -16.27 -31.94
N ALA A 227 -22.11 -16.84 -31.63
CA ALA A 227 -21.93 -17.76 -30.51
C ALA A 227 -21.92 -17.01 -29.15
N PRO A 228 -22.36 -17.64 -28.04
CA PRO A 228 -22.20 -17.07 -26.71
C PRO A 228 -20.71 -16.93 -26.35
N ARG A 229 -20.41 -15.88 -25.58
CA ARG A 229 -19.07 -15.42 -25.18
C ARG A 229 -18.15 -16.59 -24.75
N PRO A 230 -17.00 -16.80 -25.41
CA PRO A 230 -15.92 -17.61 -24.86
C PRO A 230 -15.44 -16.98 -23.54
N LEU A 231 -14.97 -17.80 -22.59
CA LEU A 231 -14.11 -17.34 -21.50
C LEU A 231 -13.01 -16.42 -22.09
N PRO A 232 -12.53 -15.39 -21.36
CA PRO A 232 -11.48 -14.53 -21.88
C PRO A 232 -10.34 -15.41 -22.38
N ALA A 233 -10.03 -15.30 -23.68
CA ALA A 233 -8.84 -15.93 -24.22
C ALA A 233 -7.65 -15.47 -23.36
N PRO A 234 -6.66 -16.34 -23.08
CA PRO A 234 -5.47 -15.90 -22.38
C PRO A 234 -4.94 -14.66 -23.07
N THR A 235 -4.88 -13.54 -22.33
CA THR A 235 -4.45 -12.25 -22.84
C THR A 235 -2.94 -12.29 -23.08
N TRP A 236 -2.55 -12.95 -24.17
CA TRP A 236 -1.38 -12.53 -24.92
C TRP A 236 -1.68 -11.13 -25.42
N THR A 237 -1.40 -10.14 -24.60
CA THR A 237 -1.56 -8.74 -24.99
C THR A 237 -0.48 -8.29 -25.98
N THR A 238 0.26 -9.22 -26.62
CA THR A 238 1.38 -8.87 -27.50
C THR A 238 1.60 -9.68 -28.81
N LEU A 239 1.20 -9.15 -30.00
CA LEU A 239 1.98 -8.99 -31.29
C LEU A 239 1.11 -9.10 -32.59
N PRO A 240 1.54 -8.53 -33.75
CA PRO A 240 0.71 -8.43 -34.97
C PRO A 240 0.51 -9.78 -35.66
N SER A 241 -0.51 -9.78 -36.52
CA SER A 241 -1.01 -10.82 -37.43
C SER A 241 -0.32 -12.20 -37.47
N LEU A 242 -1.14 -13.23 -37.30
CA LEU A 242 -0.97 -14.62 -37.77
C LEU A 242 -0.74 -14.74 -39.30
N GLU A 243 -0.39 -13.66 -40.01
CA GLU A 243 -0.30 -13.60 -41.47
C GLU A 243 0.92 -14.37 -42.01
N ALA A 244 2.00 -14.48 -41.23
CA ALA A 244 3.16 -15.28 -41.61
C ALA A 244 3.08 -16.70 -41.01
N PRO A 245 3.20 -17.75 -41.85
CA PRO A 245 3.11 -19.14 -41.40
C PRO A 245 4.32 -19.52 -40.55
N LEU A 246 4.09 -20.36 -39.52
CA LEU A 246 5.17 -20.88 -38.69
C LEU A 246 5.86 -22.05 -39.40
N VAL A 247 7.04 -21.81 -39.97
CA VAL A 247 7.82 -22.80 -40.73
C VAL A 247 9.02 -23.32 -39.93
N GLY A 248 9.38 -24.59 -40.10
CA GLY A 248 10.58 -25.19 -39.52
C GLY A 248 10.52 -25.47 -38.01
N ARG A 249 9.33 -25.37 -37.39
CA ARG A 249 9.17 -25.50 -35.93
C ARG A 249 8.46 -26.77 -35.48
N ASP A 250 8.22 -27.74 -36.35
CA ASP A 250 7.49 -28.97 -36.04
C ASP A 250 8.13 -29.79 -34.90
N LYS A 251 9.47 -29.93 -34.90
CA LYS A 251 10.20 -30.63 -33.83
C LYS A 251 10.08 -29.93 -32.48
N ALA A 252 10.10 -28.60 -32.49
CA ALA A 252 9.99 -27.76 -31.30
C ALA A 252 8.56 -27.82 -30.73
N LEU A 253 7.55 -27.64 -31.58
CA LEU A 253 6.13 -27.82 -31.23
C LEU A 253 5.85 -29.23 -30.69
N GLY A 254 6.35 -30.27 -31.35
CA GLY A 254 6.20 -31.64 -30.87
C GLY A 254 6.86 -31.88 -29.50
N SER A 255 7.92 -31.14 -29.17
CA SER A 255 8.55 -31.19 -27.84
C SER A 255 7.70 -30.51 -26.77
N LEU A 256 7.11 -29.35 -27.08
CA LEU A 256 6.19 -28.64 -26.20
C LEU A 256 4.89 -29.45 -25.97
N GLN A 257 4.34 -30.06 -27.02
CA GLN A 257 3.19 -30.96 -26.94
C GLN A 257 3.46 -32.17 -26.04
N ARG A 258 4.65 -32.79 -26.13
CA ARG A 258 5.05 -33.87 -25.21
C ARG A 258 5.15 -33.39 -23.76
N ALA A 259 5.70 -32.19 -23.53
CA ALA A 259 5.78 -31.62 -22.18
C ALA A 259 4.38 -31.35 -21.60
N TYR A 260 3.47 -30.81 -22.40
CA TYR A 260 2.07 -30.60 -22.03
C TYR A 260 1.31 -31.90 -21.77
N ALA A 261 1.49 -32.93 -22.60
CA ALA A 261 0.90 -34.24 -22.35
C ALA A 261 1.36 -34.84 -21.00
N ARG A 262 2.63 -34.64 -20.61
CA ARG A 262 3.13 -35.05 -19.28
C ARG A 262 2.48 -34.25 -18.15
N ALA A 263 2.40 -32.92 -18.30
CA ALA A 263 1.76 -32.05 -17.31
C ALA A 263 0.27 -32.41 -17.14
N ARG A 264 -0.46 -32.62 -18.24
CA ARG A 264 -1.84 -33.10 -18.21
C ARG A 264 -1.98 -34.45 -17.50
N GLY A 265 -0.98 -35.33 -17.62
CA GLY A 265 -0.88 -36.58 -16.85
C GLY A 265 -0.45 -36.42 -15.38
N GLY A 266 -0.44 -35.20 -14.83
CA GLY A 266 -0.09 -34.89 -13.44
C GLY A 266 1.42 -34.84 -13.15
N ARG A 267 2.26 -34.81 -14.18
CA ARG A 267 3.73 -34.72 -14.04
C ARG A 267 4.22 -33.39 -14.59
N GLY A 268 4.41 -32.42 -13.70
CA GLY A 268 4.85 -31.09 -14.09
C GLY A 268 6.26 -31.08 -14.68
N SER A 269 6.51 -30.11 -15.55
CA SER A 269 7.82 -29.95 -16.19
C SER A 269 8.10 -28.48 -16.51
N VAL A 270 9.37 -28.14 -16.66
CA VAL A 270 9.81 -26.82 -17.10
C VAL A 270 10.51 -26.95 -18.44
N VAL A 271 10.10 -26.18 -19.45
CA VAL A 271 10.78 -26.10 -20.74
C VAL A 271 11.40 -24.72 -20.88
N LEU A 272 12.72 -24.66 -21.02
CA LEU A 272 13.46 -23.42 -21.28
C LEU A 272 13.88 -23.35 -22.74
N ILE A 273 13.41 -22.32 -23.44
CA ILE A 273 13.64 -22.06 -24.85
C ILE A 273 14.72 -20.98 -24.98
N SER A 274 15.85 -21.34 -25.57
CA SER A 274 16.96 -20.42 -25.82
C SER A 274 17.10 -20.12 -27.31
N GLY A 275 17.64 -18.96 -27.66
CA GLY A 275 17.93 -18.62 -29.04
C GLY A 275 18.23 -17.14 -29.22
N GLU A 276 18.72 -16.75 -30.38
CA GLU A 276 19.06 -15.37 -30.71
C GLU A 276 17.83 -14.43 -30.72
N PRO A 277 18.01 -13.11 -30.58
CA PRO A 277 16.93 -12.14 -30.77
C PRO A 277 16.26 -12.29 -32.15
N GLY A 278 14.92 -12.24 -32.21
CA GLY A 278 14.18 -12.36 -33.48
C GLY A 278 14.02 -13.79 -34.04
N ILE A 279 14.63 -14.80 -33.41
CA ILE A 279 14.60 -16.20 -33.90
C ILE A 279 13.21 -16.86 -33.88
N GLY A 280 12.22 -16.25 -33.21
CA GLY A 280 10.84 -16.75 -33.13
C GLY A 280 10.47 -17.48 -31.83
N LYS A 281 11.20 -17.27 -30.71
CA LYS A 281 10.87 -17.84 -29.39
C LYS A 281 9.44 -17.51 -28.94
N SER A 282 9.10 -16.22 -28.91
CA SER A 282 7.78 -15.72 -28.51
C SER A 282 6.68 -16.25 -29.45
N ARG A 283 6.93 -16.25 -30.77
CA ARG A 283 6.00 -16.78 -31.77
C ARG A 283 5.75 -18.29 -31.60
N LEU A 284 6.77 -19.07 -31.27
CA LEU A 284 6.63 -20.50 -30.97
C LEU A 284 5.76 -20.73 -29.73
N LEU A 285 5.98 -19.97 -28.65
CA LEU A 285 5.17 -20.04 -27.43
C LEU A 285 3.70 -19.68 -27.72
N GLN A 286 3.48 -18.65 -28.53
CA GLN A 286 2.15 -18.21 -28.95
C GLN A 286 1.42 -19.27 -29.78
N GLU A 287 2.07 -19.82 -30.82
CA GLU A 287 1.46 -20.86 -31.66
C GLU A 287 1.13 -22.10 -30.82
N PHE A 288 2.07 -22.49 -29.94
CA PHE A 288 1.85 -23.60 -29.03
C PHE A 288 0.65 -23.35 -28.11
N ILE A 289 0.59 -22.20 -27.45
CA ILE A 289 -0.50 -21.87 -26.53
C ILE A 289 -1.84 -21.71 -27.26
N GLY A 290 -1.84 -21.14 -28.47
CA GLY A 290 -3.02 -21.05 -29.32
C GLY A 290 -3.54 -22.42 -29.78
N SER A 291 -2.71 -23.46 -29.76
CA SER A 291 -3.09 -24.84 -30.07
C SER A 291 -3.63 -25.63 -28.87
N LEU A 292 -3.62 -25.06 -27.65
CA LEU A 292 -4.05 -25.75 -26.45
C LEU A 292 -5.57 -25.84 -26.34
N GLU A 293 -6.04 -26.82 -25.57
CA GLU A 293 -7.46 -27.04 -25.32
C GLU A 293 -8.06 -25.91 -24.46
N LEU A 294 -9.34 -25.59 -24.69
CA LEU A 294 -10.06 -24.47 -24.05
C LEU A 294 -10.18 -24.58 -22.51
N ASP A 295 -9.99 -25.78 -21.96
CA ASP A 295 -10.03 -26.05 -20.52
C ASP A 295 -8.68 -25.78 -19.81
N THR A 296 -7.60 -25.56 -20.57
CA THR A 296 -6.28 -25.25 -20.04
C THR A 296 -6.23 -23.83 -19.48
N LEU A 297 -5.78 -23.69 -18.23
CA LEU A 297 -5.54 -22.36 -17.64
C LEU A 297 -4.16 -21.86 -18.07
N VAL A 298 -4.11 -20.82 -18.89
CA VAL A 298 -2.85 -20.26 -19.39
C VAL A 298 -2.60 -18.88 -18.79
N MET A 299 -1.43 -18.72 -18.20
CA MET A 299 -0.92 -17.47 -17.62
C MET A 299 0.34 -17.04 -18.38
N VAL A 300 0.44 -15.76 -18.71
CA VAL A 300 1.53 -15.23 -19.53
C VAL A 300 2.11 -13.97 -18.89
N ALA A 301 3.43 -13.86 -18.83
CA ALA A 301 4.13 -12.63 -18.47
C ALA A 301 5.46 -12.49 -19.21
N GLY A 302 6.00 -11.27 -19.24
CA GLY A 302 7.28 -10.94 -19.89
C GLY A 302 8.25 -10.26 -18.94
N GLY A 303 9.54 -10.52 -19.08
CA GLY A 303 10.60 -9.73 -18.45
C GLY A 303 10.88 -8.45 -19.23
N HIS A 304 11.20 -7.35 -18.54
CA HIS A 304 11.62 -6.09 -19.17
C HIS A 304 12.76 -5.39 -18.41
N PRO A 305 13.70 -4.71 -19.09
CA PRO A 305 14.85 -4.08 -18.43
C PRO A 305 14.49 -3.02 -17.38
N ALA A 306 13.42 -2.26 -17.60
CA ALA A 306 12.95 -1.24 -16.66
C ALA A 306 12.30 -1.85 -15.40
N GLU A 307 11.82 -3.08 -15.52
CA GLU A 307 11.04 -3.78 -14.49
C GLU A 307 11.90 -4.78 -13.69
N GLN A 308 13.16 -4.97 -14.07
CA GLN A 308 14.12 -5.82 -13.36
C GLN A 308 14.38 -5.37 -11.90
N GLY A 309 13.88 -4.20 -11.50
CA GLY A 309 13.89 -3.71 -10.10
C GLY A 309 12.59 -3.83 -9.35
N LEU A 310 11.54 -4.34 -9.98
CA LEU A 310 10.24 -4.60 -9.38
C LEU A 310 10.23 -6.07 -8.91
N PRO A 311 10.22 -6.33 -7.59
CA PRO A 311 10.19 -7.69 -7.08
C PRO A 311 8.90 -8.42 -7.49
N TYR A 312 9.01 -9.67 -7.94
CA TYR A 312 7.88 -10.54 -8.29
C TYR A 312 6.98 -10.03 -9.43
N TRP A 313 7.42 -9.04 -10.20
CA TRP A 313 6.55 -8.36 -11.16
C TRP A 313 5.98 -9.26 -12.27
N PRO A 314 6.76 -10.16 -12.90
CA PRO A 314 6.20 -11.08 -13.91
C PRO A 314 5.06 -11.93 -13.35
N LEU A 315 5.11 -12.28 -12.06
CA LEU A 315 4.04 -13.04 -11.43
C LEU A 315 2.79 -12.18 -11.20
N VAL A 316 2.97 -10.94 -10.77
CA VAL A 316 1.89 -9.95 -10.66
C VAL A 316 1.21 -9.74 -12.01
N GLU A 317 2.00 -9.56 -13.07
CA GLU A 317 1.50 -9.42 -14.43
C GLU A 317 0.72 -10.66 -14.89
N ALA A 318 1.26 -11.86 -14.63
CA ALA A 318 0.63 -13.11 -15.01
C ALA A 318 -0.69 -13.37 -14.27
N LEU A 319 -0.77 -13.06 -12.96
CA LEU A 319 -1.92 -13.40 -12.12
C LEU A 319 -3.05 -12.38 -12.21
N ARG A 320 -2.73 -11.08 -12.29
CA ARG A 320 -3.69 -9.97 -12.19
C ARG A 320 -4.89 -10.12 -13.14
N PRO A 321 -4.74 -10.47 -14.44
CA PRO A 321 -5.87 -10.61 -15.36
C PRO A 321 -6.86 -11.72 -14.98
N HIS A 322 -6.39 -12.75 -14.25
CA HIS A 322 -7.21 -13.90 -13.90
C HIS A 322 -7.97 -13.71 -12.59
N LEU A 323 -7.55 -12.80 -11.70
CA LEU A 323 -8.16 -12.59 -10.38
C LEU A 323 -9.70 -12.45 -10.40
N PRO A 324 -10.33 -11.71 -11.34
CA PRO A 324 -11.79 -11.58 -11.36
C PRO A 324 -12.53 -12.86 -11.77
N THR A 325 -11.83 -13.81 -12.40
CA THR A 325 -12.39 -15.05 -12.95
C THR A 325 -12.17 -16.27 -12.06
N VAL A 326 -11.39 -16.12 -10.99
CA VAL A 326 -11.08 -17.17 -10.03
C VAL A 326 -12.25 -17.31 -9.05
N ASP A 327 -12.79 -18.53 -8.94
CA ASP A 327 -13.69 -18.89 -7.86
C ASP A 327 -12.88 -19.19 -6.59
N TRP A 328 -12.63 -18.14 -5.82
CA TRP A 328 -11.85 -18.22 -4.59
C TRP A 328 -12.46 -19.13 -3.52
N ALA A 329 -13.78 -19.31 -3.52
CA ALA A 329 -14.46 -20.21 -2.58
C ALA A 329 -14.20 -21.68 -2.91
N ALA A 330 -13.97 -22.00 -4.20
CA ALA A 330 -13.59 -23.32 -4.63
C ALA A 330 -12.12 -23.64 -4.27
N LEU A 331 -11.22 -22.66 -4.34
CA LEU A 331 -9.80 -22.85 -4.03
C LEU A 331 -9.59 -23.10 -2.53
N SER A 332 -9.22 -24.33 -2.16
CA SER A 332 -8.90 -24.70 -0.77
C SER A 332 -7.51 -24.19 -0.34
N ILE A 333 -7.35 -22.88 -0.21
CA ILE A 333 -6.12 -22.22 0.24
C ILE A 333 -6.35 -21.58 1.60
N ASP A 334 -5.42 -21.78 2.53
CA ASP A 334 -5.49 -21.14 3.84
C ASP A 334 -5.50 -19.60 3.66
N PRO A 335 -6.46 -18.88 4.26
CA PRO A 335 -6.52 -17.42 4.21
C PRO A 335 -5.20 -16.73 4.60
N ILE A 336 -4.40 -17.36 5.47
CA ILE A 336 -3.07 -16.85 5.85
C ILE A 336 -2.12 -16.77 4.66
N TYR A 337 -2.18 -17.73 3.72
CA TYR A 337 -1.33 -17.71 2.52
C TYR A 337 -1.88 -16.74 1.47
N LEU A 338 -3.20 -16.68 1.29
CA LEU A 338 -3.82 -15.69 0.39
C LEU A 338 -3.48 -14.25 0.82
N ALA A 339 -3.43 -13.99 2.13
CA ALA A 339 -2.99 -12.72 2.69
C ALA A 339 -1.56 -12.33 2.28
N GLU A 340 -0.64 -13.30 2.21
CA GLU A 340 0.74 -13.05 1.74
C GLU A 340 0.77 -12.73 0.24
N VAL A 341 -0.06 -13.40 -0.56
CA VAL A 341 -0.21 -13.06 -2.00
C VAL A 341 -0.74 -11.64 -2.16
N ALA A 342 -1.62 -11.19 -1.27
CA ALA A 342 -2.19 -9.84 -1.31
C ALA A 342 -1.17 -8.72 -1.07
N ARG A 343 0.05 -9.02 -0.59
CA ARG A 343 1.17 -8.05 -0.58
C ARG A 343 1.63 -7.66 -1.99
N LEU A 344 1.51 -8.58 -2.93
CA LEU A 344 1.90 -8.39 -4.35
C LEU A 344 0.70 -8.01 -5.21
N LEU A 345 -0.50 -8.49 -4.85
CA LEU A 345 -1.76 -8.23 -5.54
C LEU A 345 -2.80 -7.64 -4.57
N PRO A 346 -2.70 -6.33 -4.22
CA PRO A 346 -3.64 -5.68 -3.31
C PRO A 346 -5.10 -5.81 -3.72
N GLU A 347 -5.36 -5.96 -5.03
CA GLU A 347 -6.69 -6.16 -5.63
C GLU A 347 -7.40 -7.41 -5.11
N LEU A 348 -6.67 -8.36 -4.50
CA LEU A 348 -7.23 -9.49 -3.79
C LEU A 348 -8.15 -9.09 -2.64
N HIS A 349 -7.89 -7.96 -1.96
CA HIS A 349 -8.79 -7.47 -0.90
C HIS A 349 -10.14 -7.02 -1.46
N THR A 350 -10.20 -6.63 -2.74
CA THR A 350 -11.47 -6.31 -3.41
C THR A 350 -12.25 -7.58 -3.77
N ALA A 351 -11.55 -8.62 -4.24
CA ALA A 351 -12.16 -9.90 -4.61
C ALA A 351 -12.55 -10.73 -3.37
N LEU A 352 -11.80 -10.60 -2.28
CA LEU A 352 -12.00 -11.25 -1.00
C LEU A 352 -11.98 -10.20 0.12
N PRO A 353 -13.10 -9.51 0.38
CA PRO A 353 -13.18 -8.47 1.42
C PRO A 353 -12.92 -9.00 2.84
N GLU A 354 -13.08 -10.31 3.05
CA GLU A 354 -12.81 -10.98 4.33
C GLU A 354 -11.34 -11.45 4.46
N LEU A 355 -10.52 -11.22 3.43
CA LEU A 355 -9.12 -11.60 3.42
C LEU A 355 -8.34 -10.70 4.37
N ARG A 356 -7.67 -11.35 5.32
CA ARG A 356 -6.94 -10.64 6.34
C ARG A 356 -5.57 -10.17 5.85
N PRO A 357 -4.98 -9.04 6.30
CA PRO A 357 -3.60 -8.76 6.00
C PRO A 357 -2.70 -9.88 6.58
N PRO A 358 -1.51 -10.08 6.00
CA PRO A 358 -0.67 -11.23 6.31
C PRO A 358 -0.11 -11.16 7.73
N ALA A 359 -0.48 -12.13 8.57
CA ALA A 359 0.09 -12.33 9.89
C ALA A 359 1.62 -12.37 9.74
N SER A 360 2.37 -11.49 10.41
CA SER A 360 3.81 -11.46 10.11
C SER A 360 4.47 -12.81 10.48
N VAL A 361 5.57 -13.19 9.80
CA VAL A 361 6.23 -14.51 9.96
C VAL A 361 7.57 -14.37 10.67
N GLU A 362 7.97 -15.42 11.39
CA GLU A 362 9.32 -15.63 11.92
C GLU A 362 10.34 -14.95 10.94
N LEU A 363 11.07 -13.92 11.37
CA LEU A 363 12.01 -13.08 10.58
C LEU A 363 13.08 -13.91 9.83
N GLY A 364 12.88 -14.20 8.54
CA GLY A 364 13.74 -15.10 7.74
C GLY A 364 13.04 -16.38 7.26
N GLN A 365 11.83 -16.67 7.76
CA GLN A 365 10.85 -17.54 7.08
C GLN A 365 9.80 -16.73 6.31
N GLU A 366 9.85 -15.41 6.38
CA GLU A 366 8.90 -14.52 5.70
C GLU A 366 8.93 -14.71 4.18
N GLN A 367 10.12 -14.76 3.58
CA GLN A 367 10.27 -15.07 2.15
C GLN A 367 9.81 -16.51 1.84
N ALA A 368 10.11 -17.48 2.70
CA ALA A 368 9.68 -18.86 2.51
C ALA A 368 8.16 -19.00 2.57
N ARG A 369 7.48 -18.23 3.44
CA ARG A 369 6.01 -18.21 3.51
C ARG A 369 5.42 -17.57 2.26
N LEU A 370 5.97 -16.46 1.78
CA LEU A 370 5.54 -15.85 0.52
C LEU A 370 5.73 -16.81 -0.66
N PHE A 371 6.89 -17.48 -0.74
CA PHE A 371 7.16 -18.47 -1.79
C PHE A 371 6.17 -19.63 -1.74
N ARG A 372 5.88 -20.12 -0.54
CA ARG A 372 4.87 -21.14 -0.32
C ARG A 372 3.48 -20.64 -0.72
N ALA A 373 3.07 -19.45 -0.30
CA ALA A 373 1.78 -18.86 -0.63
C ALA A 373 1.55 -18.76 -2.14
N LEU A 374 2.54 -18.20 -2.85
CA LEU A 374 2.51 -18.09 -4.31
C LEU A 374 2.48 -19.47 -4.99
N SER A 375 3.24 -20.43 -4.47
CA SER A 375 3.27 -21.79 -5.01
C SER A 375 1.95 -22.54 -4.77
N ASP A 376 1.39 -22.44 -3.57
CA ASP A 376 0.12 -23.04 -3.18
C ASP A 376 -1.02 -22.45 -4.02
N LEU A 377 -0.97 -21.16 -4.35
CA LEU A 377 -1.89 -20.53 -5.31
C LEU A 377 -1.80 -21.14 -6.71
N ILE A 378 -0.60 -21.24 -7.28
CA ILE A 378 -0.42 -21.84 -8.60
C ILE A 378 -0.89 -23.30 -8.61
N LEU A 379 -0.55 -24.07 -7.57
CA LEU A 379 -0.96 -25.48 -7.45
C LEU A 379 -2.47 -25.65 -7.27
N ALA A 380 -3.12 -24.79 -6.49
CA ALA A 380 -4.56 -24.79 -6.33
C ALA A 380 -5.26 -24.46 -7.65
N LEU A 381 -4.82 -23.41 -8.35
CA LEU A 381 -5.35 -23.06 -9.68
C LEU A 381 -5.18 -24.20 -10.68
N ALA A 382 -4.03 -24.86 -10.68
CA ALA A 382 -3.77 -26.02 -11.52
C ALA A 382 -4.63 -27.24 -11.18
N THR A 383 -5.02 -27.41 -9.92
CA THR A 383 -5.89 -28.51 -9.49
C THR A 383 -7.34 -28.28 -9.92
N HIS A 384 -7.81 -27.03 -9.90
CA HIS A 384 -9.18 -26.68 -10.28
C HIS A 384 -9.39 -26.59 -11.80
N ARG A 385 -8.36 -26.20 -12.56
CA ARG A 385 -8.37 -26.21 -14.04
C ARG A 385 -7.09 -26.85 -14.60
N PRO A 386 -6.96 -28.19 -14.51
CA PRO A 386 -5.79 -28.89 -15.00
C PRO A 386 -5.83 -29.08 -16.53
N PRO A 387 -4.70 -28.87 -17.23
CA PRO A 387 -3.40 -28.42 -16.74
C PRO A 387 -3.27 -26.89 -16.72
N LEU A 388 -2.39 -26.37 -15.85
CA LEU A 388 -1.98 -24.96 -15.85
C LEU A 388 -0.68 -24.79 -16.67
N VAL A 389 -0.65 -23.81 -17.56
CA VAL A 389 0.55 -23.42 -18.32
C VAL A 389 0.96 -22.00 -17.92
N LEU A 390 2.15 -21.87 -17.32
CA LEU A 390 2.77 -20.58 -16.99
C LEU A 390 3.86 -20.28 -18.02
N SER A 391 3.62 -19.29 -18.89
CA SER A 391 4.56 -18.87 -19.93
C SER A 391 5.23 -17.56 -19.55
N LEU A 392 6.55 -17.59 -19.39
CA LEU A 392 7.39 -16.45 -19.05
C LEU A 392 8.34 -16.14 -20.21
N ASP A 393 8.09 -15.06 -20.91
CA ASP A 393 8.95 -14.58 -21.99
C ASP A 393 10.07 -13.67 -21.45
N ASP A 394 11.19 -13.61 -22.16
CA ASP A 394 12.36 -12.80 -21.79
C ASP A 394 12.82 -12.97 -20.31
N LEU A 395 12.94 -14.21 -19.83
CA LEU A 395 13.31 -14.57 -18.45
C LEU A 395 14.62 -13.94 -17.93
N HIS A 396 15.53 -13.58 -18.84
CA HIS A 396 16.79 -12.91 -18.51
C HIS A 396 16.60 -11.50 -17.93
N TRP A 397 15.43 -10.89 -18.09
CA TRP A 397 15.10 -9.56 -17.57
C TRP A 397 14.20 -9.56 -16.33
N THR A 398 13.86 -10.72 -15.76
CA THR A 398 13.08 -10.78 -14.52
C THR A 398 13.92 -10.33 -13.32
N ASP A 399 13.30 -10.08 -12.17
CA ASP A 399 13.99 -9.88 -10.90
C ASP A 399 14.54 -11.20 -10.33
N GLU A 400 15.44 -11.11 -9.35
CA GLU A 400 16.08 -12.28 -8.74
C GLU A 400 15.13 -13.02 -7.81
N ALA A 401 14.25 -12.29 -7.14
CA ALA A 401 13.23 -12.87 -6.28
C ALA A 401 12.26 -13.78 -7.07
N THR A 402 11.80 -13.36 -8.26
CA THR A 402 11.01 -14.20 -9.19
C THR A 402 11.76 -15.46 -9.60
N ARG A 403 13.04 -15.36 -9.99
CA ARG A 403 13.83 -16.54 -10.38
C ARG A 403 14.01 -17.52 -9.22
N SER A 404 14.27 -17.01 -8.02
CA SER A 404 14.42 -17.81 -6.81
C SER A 404 13.11 -18.54 -6.47
N TRP A 405 11.97 -17.85 -6.63
CA TRP A 405 10.65 -18.46 -6.47
C TRP A 405 10.37 -19.52 -7.54
N LEU A 406 10.74 -19.31 -8.81
CA LEU A 406 10.58 -20.32 -9.87
C LEU A 406 11.39 -21.60 -9.56
N GLY A 407 12.59 -21.45 -8.99
CA GLY A 407 13.37 -22.57 -8.48
C GLY A 407 12.63 -23.34 -7.38
N TYR A 408 12.06 -22.62 -6.41
CA TYR A 408 11.23 -23.18 -5.35
C TYR A 408 9.97 -23.89 -5.89
N LEU A 409 9.20 -23.24 -6.78
CA LEU A 409 8.02 -23.80 -7.42
C LEU A 409 8.36 -25.07 -8.20
N GLY A 410 9.51 -25.09 -8.89
CA GLY A 410 10.02 -26.27 -9.58
C GLY A 410 10.06 -27.52 -8.68
N ARG A 411 10.45 -27.37 -7.42
CA ARG A 411 10.46 -28.48 -6.44
C ARG A 411 9.05 -28.99 -6.10
N CYS A 412 8.04 -28.12 -6.21
CA CYS A 412 6.66 -28.40 -5.84
C CYS A 412 5.84 -29.03 -6.98
N ILE A 413 6.16 -28.72 -8.25
CA ILE A 413 5.32 -29.10 -9.40
C ILE A 413 5.59 -30.51 -9.95
N LYS A 414 6.58 -31.24 -9.44
CA LYS A 414 6.98 -32.57 -9.95
C LYS A 414 5.81 -33.56 -10.08
N HIS A 415 4.82 -33.44 -9.19
CA HIS A 415 3.60 -34.27 -9.14
C HIS A 415 2.32 -33.45 -9.31
N ALA A 416 2.40 -32.29 -9.95
CA ALA A 416 1.27 -31.40 -10.20
C ALA A 416 1.04 -31.20 -11.71
N PRO A 417 -0.19 -30.87 -12.14
CA PRO A 417 -0.50 -30.66 -13.56
C PRO A 417 -0.09 -29.25 -14.04
N VAL A 418 1.19 -28.91 -13.88
CA VAL A 418 1.75 -27.58 -14.20
C VAL A 418 2.87 -27.70 -15.23
N LEU A 419 2.78 -26.91 -16.30
CA LEU A 419 3.85 -26.72 -17.29
C LEU A 419 4.36 -25.30 -17.20
N ILE A 420 5.65 -25.12 -16.94
CA ILE A 420 6.31 -23.81 -17.00
C ILE A 420 7.09 -23.72 -18.32
N LEU A 421 6.82 -22.68 -19.09
CA LEU A 421 7.55 -22.35 -20.31
C LEU A 421 8.35 -21.08 -20.06
N GLY A 422 9.64 -21.10 -20.35
CA GLY A 422 10.51 -19.94 -20.16
C GLY A 422 11.32 -19.66 -21.41
N ALA A 423 11.28 -18.44 -21.95
CA ALA A 423 12.12 -18.05 -23.08
C ALA A 423 13.21 -17.07 -22.65
N TYR A 424 14.44 -17.24 -23.15
CA TYR A 424 15.55 -16.32 -22.89
C TYR A 424 16.50 -16.20 -24.09
N ARG A 425 17.33 -15.16 -24.09
CA ARG A 425 18.34 -14.94 -25.15
C ARG A 425 19.59 -15.75 -24.85
N SER A 426 20.14 -16.42 -25.86
CA SER A 426 21.35 -17.26 -25.68
C SER A 426 22.55 -16.44 -25.20
N GLU A 427 22.65 -15.18 -25.59
CA GLU A 427 23.71 -14.24 -25.15
C GLU A 427 23.57 -13.82 -23.68
N GLU A 428 22.38 -13.98 -23.09
CA GLU A 428 22.06 -13.62 -21.70
C GLU A 428 21.87 -14.87 -20.83
N ALA A 429 22.52 -15.98 -21.20
CA ALA A 429 22.36 -17.26 -20.51
C ALA A 429 22.83 -17.22 -19.04
N ASP A 430 23.78 -16.35 -18.72
CA ASP A 430 24.31 -16.17 -17.36
C ASP A 430 23.22 -15.68 -16.40
N ALA A 431 22.31 -14.81 -16.87
CA ALA A 431 21.22 -14.26 -16.06
C ALA A 431 20.24 -15.33 -15.54
N VAL A 432 20.16 -16.48 -16.21
CA VAL A 432 19.26 -17.60 -15.85
C VAL A 432 20.02 -18.85 -15.39
N ALA A 433 21.36 -18.79 -15.28
CA ALA A 433 22.20 -19.96 -15.01
C ALA A 433 21.88 -20.64 -13.68
N ALA A 434 21.65 -19.87 -12.61
CA ALA A 434 21.31 -20.39 -11.29
C ALA A 434 19.97 -21.15 -11.29
N LEU A 435 18.94 -20.57 -11.92
CA LEU A 435 17.62 -21.20 -12.09
C LEU A 435 17.74 -22.49 -12.90
N ARG A 436 18.50 -22.48 -14.01
CA ARG A 436 18.75 -23.67 -14.84
C ARG A 436 19.40 -24.79 -14.02
N ALA A 437 20.47 -24.49 -13.28
CA ALA A 437 21.16 -25.47 -12.45
C ALA A 437 20.24 -26.07 -11.38
N GLU A 438 19.39 -25.24 -10.76
CA GLU A 438 18.42 -25.69 -9.77
C GLU A 438 17.36 -26.62 -10.37
N LEU A 439 16.71 -26.22 -11.47
CA LEU A 439 15.67 -27.01 -12.13
C LEU A 439 16.22 -28.32 -12.73
N ALA A 440 17.45 -28.29 -13.24
CA ALA A 440 18.16 -29.49 -13.69
C ALA A 440 18.37 -30.47 -12.54
N ARG A 441 18.78 -29.99 -11.36
CA ARG A 441 18.96 -30.82 -10.16
C ARG A 441 17.65 -31.47 -9.69
N VAL A 442 16.51 -30.79 -9.85
CA VAL A 442 15.17 -31.34 -9.53
C VAL A 442 14.74 -32.42 -10.54
N GLY A 443 15.30 -32.41 -11.75
CA GLY A 443 15.06 -33.41 -12.79
C GLY A 443 13.77 -33.16 -13.60
N ILE A 444 13.31 -31.91 -13.67
CA ILE A 444 12.08 -31.52 -14.40
C ILE A 444 12.35 -30.54 -15.56
N LEU A 445 13.62 -30.12 -15.72
CA LEU A 445 14.04 -29.19 -16.77
C LEU A 445 14.21 -29.91 -18.12
N GLN A 446 13.71 -29.29 -19.17
CA GLN A 446 13.99 -29.61 -20.56
C GLN A 446 14.47 -28.34 -21.27
N GLU A 447 15.62 -28.42 -21.93
CA GLU A 447 16.16 -27.30 -22.71
C GLU A 447 15.84 -27.48 -24.19
N LEU A 448 15.42 -26.38 -24.83
CA LEU A 448 15.02 -26.34 -26.23
C LEU A 448 15.72 -25.18 -26.94
N PRO A 449 16.95 -25.37 -27.45
CA PRO A 449 17.61 -24.35 -28.26
C PRO A 449 16.91 -24.21 -29.62
N LEU A 450 16.65 -22.97 -30.03
CA LEU A 450 16.15 -22.63 -31.36
C LEU A 450 17.27 -22.10 -32.24
N GLU A 451 17.42 -22.72 -33.40
CA GLU A 451 18.33 -22.32 -34.46
C GLU A 451 17.58 -21.53 -35.55
N GLY A 452 18.35 -20.93 -36.47
CA GLY A 452 17.84 -20.28 -37.68
C GLY A 452 17.13 -21.28 -38.60
N LEU A 453 16.21 -20.77 -39.42
CA LEU A 453 15.56 -21.57 -40.45
C LEU A 453 16.59 -22.04 -41.48
N THR A 454 16.51 -23.30 -41.88
CA THR A 454 17.35 -23.84 -42.96
C THR A 454 16.98 -23.22 -44.31
N GLU A 455 17.84 -23.33 -45.31
CA GLU A 455 17.56 -22.86 -46.68
C GLU A 455 16.23 -23.42 -47.22
N GLU A 456 15.93 -24.69 -46.94
CA GLU A 456 14.67 -25.36 -47.31
C GLU A 456 13.46 -24.75 -46.60
N GLU A 457 13.58 -24.41 -45.32
CA GLU A 457 12.52 -23.79 -44.53
C GLU A 457 12.29 -22.33 -44.94
N VAL A 458 13.35 -21.59 -45.31
CA VAL A 458 13.23 -20.24 -45.89
C VAL A 458 12.48 -20.31 -47.23
N LEU A 459 12.80 -21.28 -48.09
CA LEU A 459 12.09 -21.50 -49.34
C LEU A 459 10.61 -21.82 -49.12
N GLN A 460 10.30 -22.67 -48.14
CA GLN A 460 8.92 -22.98 -47.77
C GLN A 460 8.17 -21.73 -47.28
N LEU A 461 8.81 -20.90 -46.44
CA LEU A 461 8.23 -19.65 -45.95
C LEU A 461 7.92 -18.67 -47.10
N VAL A 462 8.88 -18.46 -48.00
CA VAL A 462 8.70 -17.58 -49.18
C VAL A 462 7.56 -18.07 -50.06
N ARG A 463 7.48 -19.36 -50.35
CA ARG A 463 6.41 -19.96 -51.16
C ARG A 463 5.03 -19.80 -50.54
N GLN A 464 4.91 -20.02 -49.23
CA GLN A 464 3.63 -19.85 -48.54
C GLN A 464 3.19 -18.38 -48.49
N LEU A 465 4.13 -17.45 -48.29
CA LEU A 465 3.84 -16.01 -48.31
C LEU A 465 3.49 -15.49 -49.72
N SER A 466 4.10 -16.05 -50.77
CA SER A 466 3.85 -15.66 -52.15
C SER A 466 2.65 -16.36 -52.79
N GLY A 467 2.17 -17.47 -52.20
CA GLY A 467 1.15 -18.32 -52.79
C GLY A 467 1.65 -19.18 -53.97
N GLN A 468 2.97 -19.18 -54.23
CA GLN A 468 3.59 -19.95 -55.30
C GLN A 468 3.90 -21.39 -54.86
N THR A 469 3.73 -22.34 -55.78
CA THR A 469 4.03 -23.77 -55.53
C THR A 469 5.36 -24.23 -56.14
N SER A 470 6.00 -23.41 -56.98
CA SER A 470 7.28 -23.67 -57.65
C SER A 470 8.10 -22.38 -57.84
N GLY A 471 9.42 -22.48 -57.97
CA GLY A 471 10.32 -21.32 -58.07
C GLY A 471 10.78 -20.77 -56.70
N GLY A 472 11.63 -19.74 -56.72
CA GLY A 472 12.12 -19.04 -55.53
C GLY A 472 13.38 -19.61 -54.87
N GLU A 473 14.02 -20.65 -55.42
CA GLU A 473 15.18 -21.33 -54.83
C GLU A 473 16.40 -20.40 -54.69
N GLN A 474 16.77 -19.67 -55.75
CA GLN A 474 17.93 -18.79 -55.73
C GLN A 474 17.72 -17.58 -54.82
N PHE A 475 16.50 -17.01 -54.85
CA PHE A 475 16.08 -15.92 -53.98
C PHE A 475 16.12 -16.32 -52.51
N SER A 476 15.61 -17.51 -52.17
CA SER A 476 15.60 -18.04 -50.80
C SER A 476 17.01 -18.36 -50.30
N ARG A 477 17.90 -18.89 -51.16
CA ARG A 477 19.31 -19.11 -50.83
C ARG A 477 20.04 -17.80 -50.52
N ARG A 478 19.79 -16.74 -51.31
CA ARG A 478 20.37 -15.42 -51.04
C ARG A 478 19.84 -14.84 -49.72
N LEU A 479 18.52 -14.89 -49.51
CA LEU A 479 17.90 -14.47 -48.26
C LEU A 479 18.48 -15.22 -47.06
N HIS A 480 18.62 -16.55 -47.14
CA HIS A 480 19.22 -17.35 -46.07
C HIS A 480 20.68 -16.96 -45.80
N ARG A 481 21.50 -16.74 -46.84
CA ARG A 481 22.91 -16.31 -46.70
C ARG A 481 23.04 -14.97 -45.96
N GLU A 482 22.22 -13.98 -46.32
CA GLU A 482 22.29 -12.65 -45.70
C GLU A 482 21.68 -12.62 -44.29
N THR A 483 20.64 -13.43 -44.04
CA THR A 483 19.89 -13.37 -42.79
C THR A 483 20.28 -14.42 -41.75
N GLY A 484 21.09 -15.40 -42.12
CA GLY A 484 21.41 -16.57 -41.29
C GLY A 484 20.16 -17.40 -40.92
N GLY A 485 19.07 -17.26 -41.68
CA GLY A 485 17.80 -17.94 -41.39
C GLY A 485 16.98 -17.32 -40.25
N ASN A 486 17.32 -16.12 -39.76
CA ASN A 486 16.56 -15.46 -38.69
C ASN A 486 15.19 -14.97 -39.21
N PRO A 487 14.04 -15.51 -38.71
CA PRO A 487 12.72 -15.18 -39.25
C PRO A 487 12.36 -13.69 -39.19
N PHE A 488 12.70 -13.00 -38.11
CA PHE A 488 12.44 -11.56 -38.00
C PHE A 488 13.22 -10.78 -39.05
N PHE A 489 14.50 -11.12 -39.26
CA PHE A 489 15.30 -10.44 -40.27
C PHE A 489 14.78 -10.71 -41.68
N LEU A 490 14.43 -11.96 -41.99
CA LEU A 490 13.84 -12.36 -43.27
C LEU A 490 12.59 -11.54 -43.59
N LEU A 491 11.65 -11.45 -42.66
CA LEU A 491 10.40 -10.71 -42.86
C LEU A 491 10.63 -9.20 -43.02
N GLU A 492 11.59 -8.62 -42.28
CA GLU A 492 11.91 -7.20 -42.39
C GLU A 492 12.60 -6.87 -43.72
N VAL A 493 13.48 -7.76 -44.21
CA VAL A 493 14.10 -7.65 -45.54
C VAL A 493 13.04 -7.73 -46.65
N LEU A 494 12.16 -8.72 -46.58
CA LEU A 494 11.06 -8.87 -47.54
C LEU A 494 10.14 -7.64 -47.56
N ARG A 495 9.77 -7.13 -46.37
CA ARG A 495 8.94 -5.92 -46.24
C ARG A 495 9.63 -4.70 -46.83
N THR A 496 10.93 -4.54 -46.56
CA THR A 496 11.73 -3.45 -47.15
C THR A 496 11.70 -3.52 -48.68
N MET A 497 11.82 -4.71 -49.26
CA MET A 497 11.78 -4.92 -50.71
C MET A 497 10.41 -4.57 -51.31
N PHE A 498 9.30 -4.88 -50.63
CA PHE A 498 7.97 -4.45 -51.05
C PHE A 498 7.79 -2.92 -50.98
N GLU A 499 8.29 -2.29 -49.92
CA GLU A 499 8.23 -0.83 -49.75
C GLU A 499 9.08 -0.08 -50.77
N THR A 500 10.22 -0.64 -51.19
CA THR A 500 11.10 -0.03 -52.21
C THR A 500 10.69 -0.38 -53.64
N GLY A 501 9.64 -1.18 -53.84
CA GLY A 501 9.19 -1.63 -55.17
C GLY A 501 10.13 -2.64 -55.85
N VAL A 502 11.06 -3.24 -55.10
CA VAL A 502 11.96 -4.32 -55.55
C VAL A 502 11.19 -5.64 -55.64
N LEU A 503 10.19 -5.81 -54.78
CA LEU A 503 9.15 -6.84 -54.85
C LEU A 503 7.78 -6.17 -55.00
N TRP A 504 6.88 -6.78 -55.77
CA TRP A 504 5.47 -6.39 -55.84
C TRP A 504 4.58 -7.63 -55.97
N LYS A 505 3.28 -7.47 -55.71
CA LYS A 505 2.31 -8.55 -55.76
C LYS A 505 1.66 -8.59 -57.16
N GLU A 506 1.63 -9.75 -57.78
CA GLU A 506 0.97 -10.04 -59.06
C GLU A 506 -0.13 -11.10 -58.88
N GLU A 507 -0.98 -11.31 -59.88
CA GLU A 507 -2.05 -12.33 -59.83
C GLU A 507 -1.53 -13.77 -59.67
N SER A 508 -0.28 -14.03 -60.07
CA SER A 508 0.36 -15.36 -60.01
C SER A 508 1.42 -15.53 -58.91
N GLY A 509 1.61 -14.51 -58.05
CA GLY A 509 2.57 -14.56 -56.94
C GLY A 509 3.33 -13.24 -56.73
N TRP A 510 4.64 -13.31 -56.49
CA TRP A 510 5.49 -12.13 -56.32
C TRP A 510 6.30 -11.86 -57.60
N GLY A 511 6.27 -10.61 -58.07
CA GLY A 511 7.17 -10.11 -59.11
C GLY A 511 8.40 -9.45 -58.50
N THR A 512 9.54 -9.52 -59.18
CA THR A 512 10.80 -8.90 -58.76
C THR A 512 11.55 -8.29 -59.94
N VAL A 513 12.40 -7.29 -59.67
CA VAL A 513 13.26 -6.64 -60.68
C VAL A 513 14.39 -7.53 -61.22
N ALA A 514 14.70 -8.65 -60.55
CA ALA A 514 15.70 -9.63 -60.98
C ALA A 514 15.07 -10.70 -61.91
N GLY A 515 15.78 -11.10 -62.99
CA GLY A 515 15.38 -12.20 -63.87
C GLY A 515 15.56 -13.59 -63.24
N GLU A 516 15.28 -14.67 -63.97
CA GLU A 516 15.39 -16.06 -63.49
C GLU A 516 16.85 -16.57 -63.33
N THR A 517 17.87 -15.71 -63.52
CA THR A 517 19.28 -16.13 -63.47
C THR A 517 19.97 -15.83 -62.13
N ALA A 518 20.99 -16.63 -61.78
CA ALA A 518 21.69 -16.54 -60.50
C ALA A 518 22.55 -15.28 -60.33
N GLU A 519 22.84 -14.57 -61.41
CA GLU A 519 23.62 -13.33 -61.43
C GLU A 519 22.71 -12.14 -61.05
N ASP A 520 21.44 -12.13 -61.51
CA ASP A 520 20.47 -11.07 -61.24
C ASP A 520 20.14 -10.94 -59.74
N TYR A 521 20.07 -12.06 -59.02
CA TYR A 521 19.81 -12.08 -57.57
C TYR A 521 21.00 -11.66 -56.71
N GLN A 522 22.21 -11.52 -57.28
CA GLN A 522 23.38 -10.99 -56.57
C GLN A 522 23.41 -9.46 -56.52
N GLU A 523 22.71 -8.80 -57.43
CA GLU A 523 22.65 -7.33 -57.56
C GLU A 523 21.50 -6.68 -56.78
N LEU A 524 20.63 -7.48 -56.13
CA LEU A 524 19.53 -6.97 -55.30
C LEU A 524 20.06 -6.17 -54.09
N PRO A 525 19.60 -4.92 -53.88
CA PRO A 525 20.01 -4.11 -52.74
C PRO A 525 19.41 -4.68 -51.44
N LEU A 526 20.23 -5.39 -50.68
CA LEU A 526 19.90 -5.95 -49.37
C LEU A 526 20.59 -5.15 -48.26
N PRO A 527 19.91 -4.80 -47.15
CA PRO A 527 20.55 -4.18 -46.00
C PRO A 527 21.61 -5.11 -45.39
N ASP A 528 22.77 -4.59 -44.98
CA ASP A 528 23.85 -5.39 -44.40
C ASP A 528 23.51 -5.94 -43.00
N THR A 529 22.54 -5.33 -42.30
CA THR A 529 22.10 -5.76 -40.95
C THR A 529 20.62 -5.44 -40.67
N ILE A 530 20.03 -6.18 -39.71
CA ILE A 530 18.67 -5.91 -39.17
C ILE A 530 18.54 -4.46 -38.67
N TYR A 531 19.57 -3.94 -38.00
CA TYR A 531 19.55 -2.57 -37.47
C TYR A 531 19.43 -1.51 -38.56
N GLN A 532 20.09 -1.71 -39.71
CA GLN A 532 19.97 -0.83 -40.87
C GLN A 532 18.58 -0.93 -41.51
N ALA A 533 18.01 -2.13 -41.63
CA ALA A 533 16.66 -2.32 -42.16
C ALA A 533 15.61 -1.56 -41.31
N ILE A 534 15.65 -1.73 -39.99
CA ILE A 534 14.76 -1.00 -39.06
C ILE A 534 15.00 0.51 -39.16
N ARG A 535 16.25 0.97 -39.21
CA ARG A 535 16.56 2.41 -39.29
C ARG A 535 15.98 3.03 -40.56
N ASN A 536 16.18 2.39 -41.72
CA ASN A 536 15.64 2.86 -43.00
C ASN A 536 14.10 2.98 -42.97
N ARG A 537 13.43 2.04 -42.30
CA ARG A 537 11.97 2.10 -42.08
C ARG A 537 11.55 3.26 -41.19
N LEU A 538 12.27 3.50 -40.10
CA LEU A 538 12.00 4.59 -39.16
C LEU A 538 12.29 5.99 -39.75
N GLU A 539 13.23 6.10 -40.69
CA GLU A 539 13.55 7.37 -41.37
C GLU A 539 12.41 7.88 -42.27
N ARG A 540 11.50 7.00 -42.69
CA ARG A 540 10.32 7.35 -43.51
C ARG A 540 9.12 7.84 -42.68
N LEU A 541 9.25 7.93 -41.36
CA LEU A 541 8.19 8.45 -40.47
C LEU A 541 8.17 9.99 -40.51
N SER A 542 6.98 10.57 -40.34
CA SER A 542 6.87 12.02 -40.14
C SER A 542 7.62 12.45 -38.87
N PRO A 543 8.09 13.70 -38.79
CA PRO A 543 8.73 14.21 -37.58
C PRO A 543 7.86 14.00 -36.33
N GLN A 544 6.54 14.20 -36.42
CA GLN A 544 5.60 14.00 -35.32
C GLN A 544 5.55 12.54 -34.86
N ALA A 545 5.33 11.60 -35.80
CA ALA A 545 5.30 10.17 -35.50
C ALA A 545 6.62 9.68 -34.89
N ARG A 546 7.76 10.18 -35.38
CA ARG A 546 9.07 9.87 -34.82
C ARG A 546 9.21 10.34 -33.37
N GLN A 547 8.72 11.54 -33.03
CA GLN A 547 8.81 12.07 -31.66
C GLN A 547 7.93 11.33 -30.66
N VAL A 548 6.72 10.94 -31.09
CA VAL A 548 5.82 10.10 -30.30
C VAL A 548 6.42 8.71 -30.07
N LEU A 549 7.03 8.14 -31.11
CA LEU A 549 7.73 6.85 -31.02
C LEU A 549 8.95 6.92 -30.08
N GLU A 550 9.72 8.00 -30.14
CA GLU A 550 10.85 8.26 -29.24
C GLU A 550 10.41 8.39 -27.77
N ALA A 551 9.31 9.10 -27.51
CA ALA A 551 8.72 9.20 -26.18
C ALA A 551 8.28 7.82 -25.67
N GLY A 552 7.56 7.04 -26.49
CA GLY A 552 7.18 5.67 -26.18
C GLY A 552 8.38 4.77 -25.89
N ALA A 553 9.48 4.92 -26.63
CA ALA A 553 10.70 4.13 -26.43
C ALA A 553 11.37 4.39 -25.08
N VAL A 554 11.23 5.61 -24.55
CA VAL A 554 11.76 6.02 -23.24
C VAL A 554 10.82 5.63 -22.11
N ILE A 555 9.51 5.72 -22.30
CA ILE A 555 8.51 5.33 -21.28
C ILE A 555 8.64 3.84 -20.95
N GLY A 556 8.68 2.97 -21.96
CA GLY A 556 8.85 1.55 -21.71
C GLY A 556 8.10 0.66 -22.69
N HIS A 557 7.76 -0.55 -22.23
CA HIS A 557 7.14 -1.57 -23.06
C HIS A 557 5.65 -1.29 -23.35
N ARG A 558 4.90 -0.82 -22.34
CA ARG A 558 3.50 -0.42 -22.47
C ARG A 558 3.30 1.01 -21.99
N PHE A 559 2.48 1.75 -22.71
CA PHE A 559 2.17 3.13 -22.36
C PHE A 559 0.76 3.51 -22.82
N ASP A 560 0.10 4.36 -22.06
CA ASP A 560 -1.18 4.97 -22.43
C ASP A 560 -0.96 6.32 -23.13
N VAL A 561 -2.03 6.86 -23.70
CA VAL A 561 -2.01 8.14 -24.41
C VAL A 561 -1.53 9.26 -23.49
N ASP A 562 -2.03 9.33 -22.26
CA ASP A 562 -1.71 10.38 -21.29
C ASP A 562 -0.21 10.46 -20.99
N LEU A 563 0.43 9.31 -20.78
CA LEU A 563 1.85 9.24 -20.48
C LEU A 563 2.72 9.63 -21.67
N VAL A 564 2.34 9.21 -22.89
CA VAL A 564 3.03 9.60 -24.14
C VAL A 564 2.82 11.08 -24.45
N LEU A 565 1.62 11.60 -24.23
CA LEU A 565 1.28 13.00 -24.40
C LEU A 565 2.18 13.89 -23.53
N ALA A 566 2.23 13.58 -22.23
CA ALA A 566 3.06 14.31 -21.28
C ALA A 566 4.57 14.17 -21.57
N THR A 567 5.02 13.01 -22.06
CA THR A 567 6.45 12.75 -22.32
C THR A 567 6.93 13.37 -23.63
N SER A 568 6.15 13.23 -24.71
CA SER A 568 6.47 13.79 -26.03
C SER A 568 6.43 15.32 -26.02
N GLY A 569 5.58 15.92 -25.18
CA GLY A 569 5.37 17.37 -25.11
C GLY A 569 4.72 17.92 -26.38
N ARG A 570 3.79 17.14 -26.94
CA ARG A 570 3.02 17.43 -28.15
C ARG A 570 1.57 17.73 -27.79
N HIS A 571 0.82 18.29 -28.75
CA HIS A 571 -0.63 18.48 -28.57
C HIS A 571 -1.37 17.15 -28.71
N GLU A 572 -2.52 17.02 -28.05
CA GLU A 572 -3.30 15.78 -28.00
C GLU A 572 -3.64 15.24 -29.39
N GLU A 573 -4.17 16.08 -30.27
CA GLU A 573 -4.48 15.73 -31.67
C GLU A 573 -3.25 15.21 -32.43
N GLU A 574 -2.07 15.85 -32.26
CA GLU A 574 -0.83 15.42 -32.91
C GLU A 574 -0.35 14.05 -32.42
N VAL A 575 -0.59 13.74 -31.13
CA VAL A 575 -0.20 12.46 -30.53
C VAL A 575 -1.11 11.34 -31.02
N VAL A 576 -2.42 11.57 -31.07
CA VAL A 576 -3.39 10.59 -31.57
C VAL A 576 -3.12 10.26 -33.04
N GLU A 577 -2.96 11.28 -33.91
CA GLU A 577 -2.67 11.06 -35.34
C GLU A 577 -1.34 10.31 -35.56
N ALA A 578 -0.34 10.63 -34.74
CA ALA A 578 0.95 9.94 -34.76
C ALA A 578 0.82 8.47 -34.32
N LEU A 579 0.06 8.18 -33.26
CA LEU A 579 -0.19 6.82 -32.79
C LEU A 579 -0.94 6.01 -33.85
N ASP A 580 -1.98 6.56 -34.48
CA ASP A 580 -2.71 5.93 -35.59
C ASP A 580 -1.77 5.59 -36.75
N THR A 581 -0.90 6.53 -37.12
CA THR A 581 0.11 6.31 -38.17
C THR A 581 1.08 5.19 -37.81
N LEU A 582 1.55 5.16 -36.56
CA LEU A 582 2.50 4.13 -36.08
C LEU A 582 1.85 2.74 -35.98
N VAL A 583 0.57 2.67 -35.63
CA VAL A 583 -0.23 1.43 -35.64
C VAL A 583 -0.49 0.97 -37.07
N ALA A 584 -0.92 1.86 -37.97
CA ALA A 584 -1.15 1.55 -39.38
C ALA A 584 0.12 1.02 -40.09
N ARG A 585 1.29 1.53 -39.70
CA ARG A 585 2.60 1.07 -40.20
C ARG A 585 3.16 -0.13 -39.44
N GLN A 586 2.40 -0.74 -38.52
CA GLN A 586 2.80 -1.89 -37.69
C GLN A 586 4.12 -1.65 -36.93
N VAL A 587 4.37 -0.42 -36.50
CA VAL A 587 5.50 -0.06 -35.63
C VAL A 587 5.07 -0.18 -34.17
N LEU A 588 3.87 0.30 -33.88
CA LEU A 588 3.17 0.10 -32.60
C LEU A 588 1.98 -0.82 -32.80
N LEU A 589 1.50 -1.35 -31.68
CA LEU A 589 0.29 -2.15 -31.59
C LEU A 589 -0.56 -1.59 -30.46
N GLU A 590 -1.85 -1.45 -30.74
CA GLU A 590 -2.83 -0.92 -29.81
C GLU A 590 -3.68 -2.06 -29.24
N GLN A 591 -3.91 -2.03 -27.93
CA GLN A 591 -4.81 -2.95 -27.25
C GLN A 591 -5.38 -2.30 -25.98
N GLU A 592 -6.71 -2.28 -25.85
CA GLU A 592 -7.42 -1.72 -24.68
C GLU A 592 -6.97 -0.28 -24.34
N GLY A 593 -6.74 0.57 -25.36
CA GLY A 593 -6.29 1.96 -25.18
C GLY A 593 -4.82 2.10 -24.74
N ARG A 594 -4.04 1.03 -24.76
CA ARG A 594 -2.59 1.03 -24.50
C ARG A 594 -1.81 0.66 -25.75
N TYR A 595 -0.63 1.24 -25.86
CA TYR A 595 0.28 1.05 -26.98
C TYR A 595 1.56 0.38 -26.52
N ARG A 596 2.17 -0.34 -27.45
CA ARG A 596 3.48 -0.99 -27.29
C ARG A 596 4.15 -1.21 -28.63
N PHE A 597 5.45 -1.48 -28.61
CA PHE A 597 6.20 -1.78 -29.83
C PHE A 597 5.81 -3.13 -30.42
N SER A 598 5.74 -3.18 -31.76
CA SER A 598 5.56 -4.44 -32.49
C SER A 598 6.79 -5.35 -32.43
N HIS A 599 7.94 -4.85 -31.99
CA HIS A 599 9.07 -5.68 -31.56
C HIS A 599 10.00 -4.86 -30.66
N ASP A 600 10.56 -5.48 -29.62
CA ASP A 600 11.53 -4.80 -28.73
C ASP A 600 12.80 -4.32 -29.45
N LEU A 601 13.15 -4.91 -30.61
CA LEU A 601 14.31 -4.46 -31.38
C LEU A 601 14.07 -3.09 -32.01
N ILE A 602 12.83 -2.79 -32.41
CA ILE A 602 12.44 -1.45 -32.90
C ILE A 602 12.61 -0.44 -31.77
N ARG A 603 12.10 -0.75 -30.58
CA ARG A 603 12.29 0.09 -29.39
C ARG A 603 13.77 0.32 -29.10
N THR A 604 14.56 -0.75 -29.16
CA THR A 604 16.01 -0.72 -28.91
C THR A 604 16.72 0.17 -29.93
N VAL A 605 16.38 0.08 -31.22
CA VAL A 605 16.93 0.95 -32.28
C VAL A 605 16.55 2.39 -32.02
N VAL A 606 15.26 2.69 -31.77
CA VAL A 606 14.78 4.05 -31.47
C VAL A 606 15.51 4.62 -30.26
N TYR A 607 15.58 3.87 -29.15
CA TYR A 607 16.22 4.31 -27.91
C TYR A 607 17.74 4.50 -28.08
N ARG A 608 18.41 3.66 -28.87
CA ARG A 608 19.84 3.77 -29.16
C ARG A 608 20.17 4.96 -30.05
N ASP A 609 19.31 5.24 -31.04
CA ASP A 609 19.48 6.35 -31.99
C ASP A 609 19.18 7.71 -31.34
N LEU A 610 18.50 7.74 -30.19
CA LEU A 610 18.37 8.97 -29.40
C LEU A 610 19.74 9.47 -28.96
N GLY A 611 20.04 10.75 -29.19
CA GLY A 611 21.20 11.40 -28.60
C GLY A 611 21.08 11.52 -27.07
N TYR A 612 22.21 11.59 -26.36
CA TYR A 612 22.27 11.65 -24.90
C TYR A 612 21.36 12.72 -24.28
N GLY A 613 21.42 13.96 -24.79
CA GLY A 613 20.59 15.07 -24.29
C GLY A 613 19.08 14.83 -24.47
N ARG A 614 18.70 14.16 -25.57
CA ARG A 614 17.28 13.86 -25.88
C ARG A 614 16.75 12.74 -24.98
N ARG A 615 17.54 11.70 -24.71
CA ARG A 615 17.20 10.65 -23.74
C ARG A 615 16.95 11.27 -22.36
N ARG A 616 17.87 12.11 -21.87
CA ARG A 616 17.71 12.77 -20.56
C ARG A 616 16.44 13.60 -20.48
N LEU A 617 16.14 14.39 -21.52
CA LEU A 617 14.93 15.20 -21.58
C LEU A 617 13.65 14.35 -21.49
N LEU A 618 13.58 13.28 -22.28
CA LEU A 618 12.41 12.40 -22.31
C LEU A 618 12.26 11.61 -21.01
N HIS A 619 13.35 11.12 -20.41
CA HIS A 619 13.29 10.45 -19.11
C HIS A 619 12.80 11.39 -18.02
N ARG A 620 13.25 12.66 -18.02
CA ARG A 620 12.73 13.68 -17.10
C ARG A 620 11.22 13.84 -17.25
N ARG A 621 10.73 14.05 -18.48
CA ARG A 621 9.31 14.28 -18.71
C ARG A 621 8.46 13.06 -18.36
N ALA A 622 8.95 11.85 -18.66
CA ALA A 622 8.29 10.61 -18.25
C ALA A 622 8.22 10.48 -16.73
N GLY A 623 9.32 10.77 -16.01
CA GLY A 623 9.34 10.79 -14.55
C GLY A 623 8.36 11.82 -13.95
N GLU A 624 8.33 13.06 -14.48
CA GLU A 624 7.39 14.12 -14.05
C GLU A 624 5.93 13.82 -14.40
N ALA A 625 5.68 13.06 -15.47
CA ALA A 625 4.35 12.60 -15.83
C ALA A 625 3.89 11.47 -14.89
N LEU A 626 4.74 10.47 -14.68
CA LEU A 626 4.47 9.37 -13.75
C LEU A 626 4.28 9.88 -12.32
N GLU A 627 5.10 10.83 -11.86
CA GLU A 627 5.00 11.39 -10.51
C GLU A 627 3.63 12.05 -10.25
N ARG A 628 3.02 12.63 -11.29
CA ARG A 628 1.67 13.23 -11.22
C ARG A 628 0.54 12.21 -11.36
N LEU A 629 0.71 11.22 -12.24
CA LEU A 629 -0.35 10.27 -12.59
C LEU A 629 -0.38 9.04 -11.67
N ARG A 630 0.79 8.62 -11.15
CA ARG A 630 1.05 7.37 -10.41
C ARG A 630 2.25 7.55 -9.46
N SER A 631 2.06 8.33 -8.38
CA SER A 631 3.13 8.64 -7.42
C SER A 631 3.59 7.44 -6.57
N ASP A 632 2.86 6.34 -6.61
CA ASP A 632 3.12 5.10 -5.87
C ASP A 632 4.13 4.17 -6.55
N ASP A 633 4.44 4.38 -7.84
CA ASP A 633 5.41 3.59 -8.61
C ASP A 633 6.86 4.10 -8.42
N VAL A 634 7.32 4.03 -7.17
CA VAL A 634 8.64 4.54 -6.74
C VAL A 634 9.82 3.95 -7.52
N VAL A 635 9.71 2.72 -8.02
CA VAL A 635 10.80 2.04 -8.74
C VAL A 635 10.94 2.60 -10.15
N THR A 636 9.82 2.74 -10.88
CA THR A 636 9.83 3.32 -12.22
C THR A 636 10.22 4.80 -12.17
N LEU A 637 9.78 5.53 -11.13
CA LEU A 637 10.22 6.91 -10.86
C LEU A 637 11.73 7.01 -10.63
N ALA A 638 12.29 6.14 -9.78
CA ALA A 638 13.73 6.06 -9.55
C ALA A 638 14.51 5.85 -10.86
N TRP A 639 14.05 4.92 -11.70
CA TRP A 639 14.68 4.63 -12.99
C TRP A 639 14.67 5.82 -13.95
N HIS A 640 13.54 6.51 -14.08
CA HIS A 640 13.44 7.69 -14.94
C HIS A 640 14.29 8.85 -14.44
N PHE A 641 14.25 9.17 -13.15
CA PHE A 641 15.03 10.30 -12.62
C PHE A 641 16.54 10.04 -12.63
N ASP A 642 16.98 8.79 -12.40
CA ASP A 642 18.39 8.40 -12.55
C ASP A 642 18.87 8.62 -13.99
N ARG A 643 18.14 8.10 -14.99
CA ARG A 643 18.48 8.27 -16.41
C ARG A 643 18.29 9.69 -16.93
N ALA A 644 17.45 10.50 -16.28
CA ALA A 644 17.33 11.93 -16.55
C ALA A 644 18.53 12.72 -16.02
N GLY A 645 19.30 12.16 -15.08
CA GLY A 645 20.31 12.87 -14.30
C GLY A 645 19.70 13.92 -13.38
N GLN A 646 18.48 13.69 -12.87
CA GLN A 646 17.91 14.45 -11.75
C GLN A 646 18.35 13.77 -10.46
N VAL A 647 19.59 14.01 -10.06
CA VAL A 647 20.29 13.21 -9.05
C VAL A 647 19.54 13.21 -7.70
N ASP A 648 19.07 14.35 -7.24
CA ASP A 648 18.39 14.46 -5.93
C ASP A 648 17.08 13.63 -5.91
N LYS A 649 16.21 13.80 -6.93
CA LYS A 649 15.00 12.98 -7.07
C LYS A 649 15.32 11.50 -7.23
N ALA A 650 16.38 11.16 -7.98
CA ALA A 650 16.79 9.78 -8.16
C ALA A 650 17.18 9.14 -6.83
N ILE A 651 17.99 9.82 -6.00
CA ILE A 651 18.38 9.35 -4.67
C ILE A 651 17.12 9.13 -3.80
N ASP A 652 16.20 10.09 -3.76
CA ASP A 652 14.99 9.99 -2.94
C ASP A 652 14.13 8.77 -3.32
N TYR A 653 13.88 8.56 -4.61
CA TYR A 653 13.08 7.42 -5.08
C TYR A 653 13.84 6.09 -5.00
N LEU A 654 15.16 6.07 -5.19
CA LEU A 654 15.97 4.85 -4.99
C LEU A 654 15.95 4.40 -3.52
N LEU A 655 16.05 5.34 -2.58
CA LEU A 655 15.97 5.02 -1.15
C LEU A 655 14.58 4.46 -0.78
N GLN A 656 13.50 5.03 -1.31
CA GLN A 656 12.14 4.52 -1.13
C GLN A 656 11.93 3.14 -1.78
N ALA A 657 12.45 2.95 -3.00
CA ALA A 657 12.42 1.67 -3.70
C ALA A 657 13.17 0.59 -2.91
N GLY A 658 14.33 0.92 -2.34
CA GLY A 658 15.09 0.04 -1.47
C GLY A 658 14.33 -0.33 -0.20
N ASP A 659 13.70 0.65 0.45
CA ASP A 659 12.89 0.43 1.66
C ASP A 659 11.67 -0.47 1.36
N ARG A 660 10.98 -0.27 0.22
CA ARG A 660 9.85 -1.09 -0.22
C ARG A 660 10.27 -2.51 -0.56
N ALA A 661 11.37 -2.68 -1.29
CA ALA A 661 11.91 -3.99 -1.63
C ALA A 661 12.33 -4.78 -0.37
N ARG A 662 12.97 -4.10 0.60
CA ARG A 662 13.31 -4.68 1.90
C ARG A 662 12.06 -5.13 2.66
N GLY A 663 10.97 -4.36 2.59
CA GLY A 663 9.67 -4.73 3.17
C GLY A 663 8.97 -5.92 2.49
N LEU A 664 9.32 -6.22 1.23
CA LEU A 664 8.85 -7.38 0.47
C LEU A 664 9.81 -8.58 0.52
N TYR A 665 10.82 -8.52 1.40
CA TYR A 665 11.85 -9.55 1.54
C TYR A 665 12.69 -9.77 0.27
N ALA A 666 12.73 -8.76 -0.60
CA ALA A 666 13.51 -8.71 -1.83
C ALA A 666 14.85 -8.01 -1.56
N TYR A 667 15.71 -8.65 -0.76
CA TYR A 667 16.92 -8.01 -0.22
C TYR A 667 17.95 -7.68 -1.29
N HIS A 668 18.08 -8.47 -2.36
CA HIS A 668 19.00 -8.19 -3.47
C HIS A 668 18.57 -6.92 -4.21
N GLU A 669 17.29 -6.78 -4.49
CA GLU A 669 16.72 -5.58 -5.11
C GLU A 669 16.88 -4.37 -4.18
N ALA A 670 16.68 -4.54 -2.88
CA ALA A 670 16.90 -3.48 -1.90
C ALA A 670 18.36 -3.00 -1.86
N ILE A 671 19.31 -3.94 -1.80
CA ILE A 671 20.75 -3.67 -1.84
C ILE A 671 21.11 -2.91 -3.12
N ARG A 672 20.65 -3.36 -4.28
CA ARG A 672 20.95 -2.71 -5.57
C ARG A 672 20.46 -1.26 -5.62
N HIS A 673 19.26 -1.00 -5.10
CA HIS A 673 18.72 0.36 -5.03
C HIS A 673 19.54 1.25 -4.08
N TYR A 674 19.92 0.74 -2.90
CA TYR A 674 20.77 1.48 -1.97
C TYR A 674 22.20 1.70 -2.50
N GLU A 675 22.81 0.71 -3.17
CA GLU A 675 24.13 0.85 -3.79
C GLU A 675 24.11 1.92 -4.90
N ARG A 676 23.04 1.97 -5.70
CA ARG A 676 22.90 3.03 -6.71
C ARG A 676 22.74 4.41 -6.08
N ALA A 677 21.93 4.54 -5.02
CA ALA A 677 21.81 5.79 -4.27
C ALA A 677 23.15 6.22 -3.66
N LEU A 678 23.89 5.28 -3.06
CA LEU A 678 25.22 5.50 -2.48
C LEU A 678 26.23 5.98 -3.53
N ALA A 679 26.22 5.38 -4.73
CA ALA A 679 27.08 5.81 -5.83
C ALA A 679 26.80 7.26 -6.25
N LEU A 680 25.52 7.63 -6.41
CA LEU A 680 25.11 8.99 -6.75
C LEU A 680 25.50 10.01 -5.66
N GLN A 681 25.34 9.66 -4.39
CA GLN A 681 25.75 10.50 -3.26
C GLN A 681 27.27 10.73 -3.24
N ARG A 682 28.07 9.69 -3.52
CA ARG A 682 29.53 9.80 -3.65
C ARG A 682 29.94 10.69 -4.82
N GLU A 683 29.27 10.57 -5.96
CA GLU A 683 29.50 11.43 -7.14
C GLU A 683 29.21 12.91 -6.82
N GLN A 684 28.21 13.19 -5.98
CA GLN A 684 27.90 14.55 -5.50
C GLN A 684 28.85 15.05 -4.40
N GLY A 685 29.66 14.18 -3.79
CA GLY A 685 30.42 14.49 -2.58
C GLY A 685 29.54 14.66 -1.33
N ASP A 686 28.35 14.07 -1.32
CA ASP A 686 27.46 14.03 -0.15
C ASP A 686 27.86 12.89 0.80
N ASP A 687 28.96 13.11 1.54
CA ASP A 687 29.48 12.14 2.50
C ASP A 687 28.44 11.80 3.59
N GLU A 688 27.57 12.75 3.99
CA GLU A 688 26.56 12.50 5.02
C GLU A 688 25.42 11.63 4.49
N GLY A 689 24.92 11.92 3.29
CA GLY A 689 23.95 11.06 2.60
C GLY A 689 24.50 9.66 2.37
N ALA A 690 25.73 9.55 1.89
CA ALA A 690 26.43 8.29 1.69
C ALA A 690 26.55 7.48 2.99
N ALA A 691 26.94 8.12 4.09
CA ALA A 691 27.04 7.47 5.39
C ALA A 691 25.68 6.95 5.89
N ARG A 692 24.60 7.71 5.69
CA ARG A 692 23.22 7.27 6.02
C ARG A 692 22.78 6.08 5.17
N THR A 693 23.10 6.07 3.89
CA THR A 693 22.80 4.94 2.99
C THR A 693 23.59 3.70 3.37
N LEU A 694 24.84 3.85 3.80
CA LEU A 694 25.66 2.76 4.34
C LEU A 694 25.08 2.17 5.62
N MET A 695 24.48 2.97 6.52
CA MET A 695 23.74 2.44 7.67
C MET A 695 22.53 1.57 7.23
N ARG A 696 21.83 1.96 6.16
CA ARG A 696 20.72 1.17 5.58
C ARG A 696 21.22 -0.14 4.96
N LEU A 697 22.34 -0.09 4.22
CA LEU A 697 23.00 -1.27 3.64
C LEU A 697 23.48 -2.22 4.74
N GLY A 698 24.14 -1.69 5.77
CA GLY A 698 24.59 -2.45 6.93
C GLY A 698 23.45 -3.22 7.58
N LEU A 699 22.33 -2.54 7.84
CA LEU A 699 21.13 -3.18 8.38
C LEU A 699 20.53 -4.22 7.42
N THR A 700 20.52 -3.95 6.11
CA THR A 700 19.93 -4.87 5.11
C THR A 700 20.77 -6.13 4.95
N HIS A 701 22.10 -6.01 4.90
CA HIS A 701 23.01 -7.16 4.94
C HIS A 701 22.90 -7.94 6.25
N HIS A 702 22.75 -7.24 7.38
CA HIS A 702 22.55 -7.87 8.68
C HIS A 702 21.26 -8.71 8.70
N ILE A 703 20.16 -8.19 8.15
CA ILE A 703 18.89 -8.93 8.02
C ILE A 703 19.01 -10.07 7.01
N ALA A 704 19.80 -9.90 5.94
CA ALA A 704 20.09 -10.94 4.95
C ALA A 704 21.14 -11.97 5.41
N PHE A 705 21.59 -11.90 6.68
CA PHE A 705 22.62 -12.76 7.29
C PHE A 705 24.01 -12.68 6.62
N ASP A 706 24.29 -11.63 5.85
CA ASP A 706 25.63 -11.32 5.33
C ASP A 706 26.37 -10.40 6.32
N PHE A 707 26.71 -10.96 7.48
CA PHE A 707 27.32 -10.19 8.58
C PHE A 707 28.67 -9.57 8.22
N GLN A 708 29.39 -10.17 7.27
CA GLN A 708 30.66 -9.62 6.79
C GLN A 708 30.43 -8.32 6.03
N LYS A 709 29.49 -8.30 5.07
CA LYS A 709 29.15 -7.06 4.36
C LYS A 709 28.44 -6.05 5.26
N ALA A 710 27.66 -6.51 6.23
CA ALA A 710 27.02 -5.63 7.20
C ALA A 710 28.06 -4.82 7.99
N ARG A 711 29.08 -5.50 8.51
CA ARG A 711 30.19 -4.87 9.22
C ARG A 711 30.95 -3.90 8.32
N GLN A 712 31.31 -4.32 7.11
CA GLN A 712 32.01 -3.46 6.15
C GLN A 712 31.24 -2.17 5.86
N ALA A 713 29.91 -2.25 5.68
CA ALA A 713 29.07 -1.09 5.45
C ALA A 713 29.00 -0.15 6.68
N TYR A 714 28.96 -0.70 7.90
CA TYR A 714 28.99 0.13 9.11
C TYR A 714 30.33 0.85 9.28
N ASP A 715 31.45 0.13 9.14
CA ASP A 715 32.80 0.69 9.29
C ASP A 715 33.03 1.83 8.28
N GLU A 716 32.70 1.60 7.00
CA GLU A 716 32.80 2.63 5.96
C GLU A 716 31.84 3.81 6.22
N GLY A 717 30.65 3.52 6.76
CA GLY A 717 29.70 4.55 7.13
C GLY A 717 30.20 5.45 8.25
N PHE A 718 30.89 4.91 9.26
CA PHE A 718 31.50 5.71 10.33
C PHE A 718 32.59 6.64 9.79
N ASP A 719 33.44 6.15 8.89
CA ASP A 719 34.51 6.96 8.26
C ASP A 719 33.93 8.15 7.49
N LEU A 720 32.90 7.92 6.66
CA LEU A 720 32.25 9.00 5.91
C LEU A 720 31.49 9.95 6.83
N TRP A 721 30.86 9.45 7.90
CA TRP A 721 30.18 10.29 8.88
C TRP A 721 31.15 11.26 9.59
N GLN A 722 32.37 10.80 9.88
CA GLN A 722 33.42 11.63 10.48
C GLN A 722 33.93 12.69 9.51
N ARG A 723 34.19 12.32 8.23
CA ARG A 723 34.60 13.28 7.19
C ARG A 723 33.54 14.32 6.92
N ALA A 724 32.29 13.89 6.75
CA ALA A 724 31.13 14.76 6.64
C ALA A 724 31.12 15.75 7.80
N GLY A 725 31.26 15.24 9.03
CA GLY A 725 31.37 16.01 10.28
C GLY A 725 32.45 17.10 10.32
N ALA A 726 33.51 17.00 9.50
CA ALA A 726 34.60 17.97 9.42
C ALA A 726 34.46 19.04 8.31
N MET A 727 33.56 18.86 7.33
CA MET A 727 33.38 19.80 6.21
C MET A 727 32.29 20.86 6.49
N PRO A 728 32.51 22.18 6.33
CA PRO A 728 31.46 23.18 6.56
C PRO A 728 30.19 22.89 5.76
N LEU A 729 29.00 23.09 6.35
CA LEU A 729 27.75 23.04 5.59
C LEU A 729 27.86 24.01 4.39
N THR A 730 27.48 23.54 3.20
CA THR A 730 27.24 24.43 2.05
C THR A 730 26.30 25.55 2.49
N THR A 731 26.62 26.78 2.07
CA THR A 731 26.06 28.09 2.47
C THR A 731 24.99 28.03 3.57
N PRO A 732 25.30 28.41 4.83
CA PRO A 732 24.35 28.29 5.94
C PRO A 732 23.02 28.97 5.61
N LEU A 733 21.92 28.28 5.90
CA LEU A 733 20.58 28.85 5.73
C LEU A 733 20.47 30.13 6.55
N PRO A 734 19.83 31.19 6.03
CA PRO A 734 19.58 32.38 6.83
C PRO A 734 18.72 32.00 8.05
N PRO A 735 18.95 32.62 9.22
CA PRO A 735 18.14 32.40 10.40
C PRO A 735 16.64 32.47 10.08
N ALA A 736 15.85 31.61 10.70
CA ALA A 736 14.41 31.61 10.53
C ALA A 736 13.83 33.02 10.77
N PRO A 737 12.81 33.44 9.99
CA PRO A 737 12.24 34.79 10.08
C PRO A 737 11.58 35.09 11.44
N HIS A 738 11.21 34.04 12.19
CA HIS A 738 10.67 34.10 13.53
C HIS A 738 10.94 32.77 14.27
N ALA A 739 10.57 32.69 15.55
CA ALA A 739 10.64 31.46 16.33
C ALA A 739 9.71 30.38 15.76
N LEU A 740 10.08 29.10 15.85
CA LEU A 740 9.16 27.99 15.59
C LEU A 740 8.15 27.89 16.74
N ARG A 741 6.86 28.12 16.45
CA ARG A 741 5.77 28.16 17.43
C ARG A 741 4.96 26.87 17.39
N VAL A 742 5.05 26.07 18.44
CA VAL A 742 4.53 24.70 18.46
C VAL A 742 3.47 24.53 19.55
N ASP A 743 2.34 23.92 19.20
CA ASP A 743 1.42 23.35 20.18
C ASP A 743 2.09 22.20 20.95
N TRP A 744 2.25 22.36 22.26
CA TRP A 744 2.76 21.31 23.13
C TRP A 744 1.76 20.99 24.25
N PRO A 745 1.50 19.70 24.57
CA PRO A 745 0.43 19.36 25.50
C PRO A 745 0.69 19.82 26.94
N HIS A 746 1.77 19.34 27.54
CA HIS A 746 2.21 19.65 28.90
C HIS A 746 3.71 19.33 29.02
N LEU A 747 4.31 19.78 30.12
CA LEU A 747 5.68 19.50 30.49
C LEU A 747 5.75 19.36 32.02
N LEU A 748 6.21 18.22 32.53
CA LEU A 748 6.24 17.94 33.98
C LEU A 748 7.63 18.19 34.59
N THR A 749 8.67 17.80 33.87
CA THR A 749 10.06 17.92 34.33
C THR A 749 11.02 17.94 33.14
N LEU A 750 12.23 18.46 33.38
CA LEU A 750 13.35 18.42 32.44
C LEU A 750 14.46 17.46 32.89
N ASP A 751 14.23 16.72 33.98
CA ASP A 751 15.18 15.74 34.51
C ASP A 751 14.94 14.35 33.86
N PRO A 752 15.90 13.81 33.10
CA PRO A 752 15.79 12.48 32.49
C PRO A 752 15.41 11.35 33.46
N ALA A 753 15.88 11.41 34.72
CA ALA A 753 15.62 10.37 35.72
C ALA A 753 14.31 10.60 36.52
N ALA A 754 13.60 11.70 36.26
CA ALA A 754 12.28 11.96 36.85
C ALA A 754 11.15 11.95 35.82
N ALA A 755 11.46 12.13 34.53
CA ALA A 755 10.46 12.13 33.46
C ALA A 755 9.74 10.78 33.34
N GLY A 756 8.42 10.82 33.19
CA GLY A 756 7.55 9.65 33.10
C GLY A 756 6.63 9.63 31.88
N ASP A 757 6.81 10.56 30.95
CA ASP A 757 5.96 10.72 29.77
C ASP A 757 6.75 11.20 28.54
N ALA A 758 6.21 10.93 27.35
CA ALA A 758 6.84 11.28 26.07
C ALA A 758 6.89 12.79 25.79
N ASN A 759 6.04 13.62 26.40
CA ASN A 759 6.05 15.07 26.18
C ASN A 759 7.22 15.72 26.92
N SER A 760 7.51 15.27 28.14
CA SER A 760 8.73 15.64 28.85
C SER A 760 9.96 15.13 28.09
N GLY A 761 9.92 13.86 27.65
CA GLY A 761 10.97 13.25 26.84
C GLY A 761 11.32 14.03 25.56
N GLY A 762 10.30 14.53 24.85
CA GLY A 762 10.51 15.28 23.60
C GLY A 762 11.25 16.60 23.77
N VAL A 763 11.09 17.28 24.92
CA VAL A 763 11.84 18.49 25.27
C VAL A 763 13.25 18.13 25.77
N ILE A 764 13.37 17.09 26.60
CA ILE A 764 14.66 16.58 27.09
C ILE A 764 15.57 16.19 25.91
N ASP A 765 15.03 15.58 24.87
CA ASP A 765 15.74 15.25 23.62
C ASP A 765 16.34 16.44 22.89
N GLN A 766 15.88 17.67 23.17
CA GLN A 766 16.44 18.90 22.58
C GLN A 766 17.53 19.49 23.45
N LEU A 767 17.49 19.21 24.75
CA LEU A 767 18.38 19.75 25.76
C LEU A 767 19.58 18.81 25.98
N PHE A 768 19.42 17.52 25.73
CA PHE A 768 20.48 16.54 25.97
C PHE A 768 20.69 15.64 24.77
N SER A 769 21.96 15.51 24.36
CA SER A 769 22.42 14.61 23.31
C SER A 769 23.03 13.35 23.91
N GLY A 770 22.71 12.19 23.34
CA GLY A 770 23.12 10.88 23.87
C GLY A 770 24.29 10.28 23.10
N LEU A 771 24.63 9.02 23.39
CA LEU A 771 25.66 8.30 22.62
C LEU A 771 25.26 8.18 21.14
N VAL A 772 23.98 7.91 20.90
CA VAL A 772 23.38 7.75 19.59
C VAL A 772 22.05 8.52 19.51
N GLU A 773 21.56 8.74 18.29
CA GLU A 773 20.24 9.32 18.04
C GLU A 773 19.45 8.50 17.00
N TRP A 774 18.12 8.67 16.99
CA TRP A 774 17.31 8.22 15.87
C TRP A 774 17.33 9.26 14.75
N SER A 775 17.52 8.80 13.53
CA SER A 775 17.15 9.56 12.34
C SER A 775 15.62 9.59 12.14
N PRO A 776 15.07 10.51 11.33
CA PRO A 776 13.65 10.48 10.93
C PRO A 776 13.21 9.16 10.27
N ALA A 777 14.15 8.42 9.67
CA ALA A 777 13.92 7.08 9.13
C ALA A 777 13.99 5.96 10.18
N MET A 778 14.04 6.28 11.48
CA MET A 778 14.18 5.37 12.62
C MET A 778 15.46 4.51 12.65
N ASN A 779 16.45 4.80 11.81
CA ASN A 779 17.79 4.21 11.97
C ASN A 779 18.50 4.84 13.17
N VAL A 780 19.35 4.05 13.84
CA VAL A 780 20.28 4.55 14.86
C VAL A 780 21.51 5.12 14.16
N VAL A 781 21.90 6.34 14.51
CA VAL A 781 23.09 7.00 13.98
C VAL A 781 23.97 7.55 15.11
N PRO A 782 25.28 7.75 14.88
CA PRO A 782 26.18 8.36 15.86
C PRO A 782 25.73 9.76 16.30
N ASP A 783 25.87 10.07 17.59
CA ASP A 783 25.69 11.41 18.17
C ASP A 783 26.93 11.81 19.00
N VAL A 784 26.92 11.73 20.33
CA VAL A 784 28.10 12.02 21.17
C VAL A 784 29.17 10.93 21.01
N ALA A 785 28.77 9.68 20.75
CA ALA A 785 29.70 8.64 20.31
C ALA A 785 29.94 8.79 18.81
N HIS A 786 31.20 8.82 18.38
CA HIS A 786 31.55 8.87 16.95
C HIS A 786 31.68 7.47 16.33
N SER A 787 31.90 6.46 17.17
CA SER A 787 31.97 5.05 16.78
C SER A 787 31.62 4.16 17.99
N TRP A 788 31.28 2.90 17.71
CA TRP A 788 31.14 1.87 18.74
C TRP A 788 31.50 0.50 18.21
N GLU A 789 31.90 -0.37 19.13
CA GLU A 789 32.21 -1.77 18.88
C GLU A 789 31.19 -2.65 19.59
N VAL A 790 30.70 -3.68 18.90
CA VAL A 790 29.84 -4.72 19.47
C VAL A 790 30.70 -5.96 19.69
N LEU A 791 30.91 -6.33 20.94
CA LEU A 791 31.82 -7.39 21.39
C LEU A 791 31.03 -8.53 22.05
N GLU A 792 31.69 -9.68 22.22
CA GLU A 792 31.16 -10.86 22.92
C GLU A 792 29.73 -11.25 22.50
N GLU A 793 29.48 -11.38 21.20
CA GLU A 793 28.18 -11.77 20.65
C GLU A 793 27.02 -10.82 21.07
N GLY A 794 27.32 -9.53 21.25
CA GLY A 794 26.35 -8.50 21.62
C GLY A 794 26.10 -8.33 23.12
N ARG A 795 26.97 -8.90 23.97
CA ARG A 795 26.93 -8.69 25.44
C ARG A 795 27.72 -7.48 25.89
N GLN A 796 28.66 -7.02 25.09
CA GLN A 796 29.52 -5.90 25.44
C GLN A 796 29.52 -4.86 24.33
N TYR A 797 29.47 -3.59 24.72
CA TYR A 797 29.57 -2.46 23.81
C TYR A 797 30.67 -1.51 24.30
N LEU A 798 31.53 -1.09 23.40
CA LEU A 798 32.54 -0.07 23.66
C LEU A 798 32.21 1.16 22.82
N PHE A 799 31.92 2.29 23.48
CA PHE A 799 31.61 3.55 22.80
C PHE A 799 32.77 4.51 22.91
N HIS A 800 33.12 5.13 21.78
CA HIS A 800 34.17 6.13 21.70
C HIS A 800 33.54 7.51 21.45
N LEU A 801 33.72 8.43 22.40
CA LEU A 801 33.13 9.77 22.37
C LEU A 801 33.93 10.73 21.48
N ARG A 802 33.28 11.73 20.91
CA ARG A 802 33.92 12.78 20.08
C ARG A 802 34.76 13.74 20.89
N GLU A 803 35.83 14.33 20.34
CA GLU A 803 36.64 15.31 21.10
C GLU A 803 35.93 16.66 21.36
N ASP A 804 35.04 17.08 20.47
CA ASP A 804 34.35 18.39 20.45
C ASP A 804 33.10 18.49 21.35
N ARG A 805 32.87 17.48 22.20
CA ARG A 805 31.70 17.36 23.08
C ARG A 805 31.74 18.34 24.25
N LEU A 806 30.82 19.31 24.28
CA LEU A 806 30.74 20.34 25.33
C LEU A 806 29.35 20.43 25.96
N TRP A 807 29.32 20.68 27.27
CA TRP A 807 28.18 21.22 27.99
C TRP A 807 28.02 22.72 27.67
N SER A 808 26.82 23.26 27.84
CA SER A 808 26.52 24.68 27.57
C SER A 808 27.28 25.68 28.47
N ASP A 809 27.90 25.20 29.55
CA ASP A 809 28.79 25.98 30.42
C ASP A 809 30.28 25.90 30.00
N GLY A 810 30.58 25.20 28.92
CA GLY A 810 31.92 25.05 28.34
C GLY A 810 32.75 23.89 28.86
N ARG A 811 32.24 23.08 29.80
CA ARG A 811 32.94 21.86 30.27
C ARG A 811 32.79 20.72 29.25
N SER A 812 33.77 19.83 29.18
CA SER A 812 33.65 18.63 28.33
C SER A 812 32.62 17.64 28.87
N VAL A 813 31.84 17.06 27.97
CA VAL A 813 30.98 15.90 28.30
C VAL A 813 31.86 14.65 28.38
N THR A 814 31.82 13.89 29.46
CA THR A 814 32.69 12.71 29.64
C THR A 814 31.91 11.40 29.67
N ALA A 815 32.60 10.27 29.45
CA ALA A 815 32.00 8.96 29.70
C ALA A 815 31.48 8.82 31.14
N GLY A 816 32.12 9.50 32.10
CA GLY A 816 31.67 9.56 33.50
C GLY A 816 30.30 10.21 33.71
N ASP A 817 29.90 11.15 32.85
CA ASP A 817 28.56 11.76 32.90
C ASP A 817 27.46 10.77 32.51
N PHE A 818 27.73 9.89 31.53
CA PHE A 818 26.83 8.80 31.15
C PHE A 818 26.73 7.74 32.24
N GLU A 819 27.88 7.30 32.77
CA GLU A 819 27.93 6.35 33.89
C GLU A 819 27.12 6.86 35.09
N TYR A 820 27.32 8.12 35.47
CA TYR A 820 26.58 8.76 36.56
C TYR A 820 25.08 8.82 36.27
N ALA A 821 24.69 9.29 35.08
CA ALA A 821 23.29 9.44 34.70
C ALA A 821 22.53 8.11 34.72
N TRP A 822 23.12 7.04 34.17
CA TRP A 822 22.46 5.74 34.09
C TRP A 822 22.30 5.10 35.46
N LYS A 823 23.35 5.15 36.30
CA LYS A 823 23.29 4.67 37.69
C LYS A 823 22.26 5.45 38.52
N ARG A 824 22.11 6.76 38.26
CA ARG A 824 21.07 7.59 38.87
C ARG A 824 19.68 7.18 38.39
N ALA A 825 19.50 6.92 37.10
CA ALA A 825 18.22 6.51 36.53
C ALA A 825 17.75 5.15 37.07
N VAL A 826 18.66 4.20 37.33
CA VAL A 826 18.32 2.89 37.92
C VAL A 826 18.42 2.84 39.45
N HIS A 827 18.74 3.95 40.12
CA HIS A 827 18.82 3.98 41.58
C HIS A 827 17.45 3.63 42.23
N PRO A 828 17.40 2.97 43.41
CA PRO A 828 16.12 2.66 44.08
C PRO A 828 15.21 3.85 44.38
N ALA A 829 15.80 5.03 44.60
CA ALA A 829 15.07 6.29 44.80
C ALA A 829 14.61 6.97 43.50
N SER A 830 14.96 6.39 42.35
CA SER A 830 14.54 6.90 41.04
C SER A 830 13.02 6.86 40.91
N ARG A 831 12.45 7.91 40.32
CA ARG A 831 10.99 8.05 40.15
C ARG A 831 10.56 7.81 38.71
N THR A 832 11.49 7.62 37.77
CA THR A 832 11.13 7.38 36.36
C THR A 832 10.64 5.94 36.16
N PRO A 833 9.49 5.74 35.51
CA PRO A 833 9.06 4.41 35.07
C PRO A 833 10.00 3.81 33.99
N PHE A 834 10.80 4.64 33.32
CA PHE A 834 11.71 4.23 32.25
C PHE A 834 13.04 3.65 32.76
N ALA A 835 13.27 3.59 34.08
CA ALA A 835 14.42 2.89 34.64
C ALA A 835 14.52 1.43 34.13
N SER A 836 13.35 0.83 33.89
CA SER A 836 13.22 -0.54 33.36
C SER A 836 13.82 -0.73 31.96
N LEU A 837 13.98 0.32 31.16
CA LEU A 837 14.65 0.26 29.86
C LEU A 837 16.16 -0.02 30.02
N LEU A 838 16.76 0.45 31.12
CA LEU A 838 18.17 0.23 31.44
C LEU A 838 18.43 -1.09 32.18
N PHE A 839 17.40 -1.92 32.43
CA PHE A 839 17.58 -3.26 33.03
C PHE A 839 18.27 -4.26 32.10
N ALA A 840 18.54 -3.89 30.85
CA ALA A 840 19.43 -4.66 29.99
C ALA A 840 20.88 -4.66 30.51
N LEU A 841 21.28 -3.61 31.24
CA LEU A 841 22.59 -3.52 31.88
C LEU A 841 22.73 -4.58 32.96
N LYS A 842 23.88 -5.22 33.00
CA LYS A 842 24.22 -6.21 34.02
C LYS A 842 24.00 -5.64 35.43
N GLY A 843 23.29 -6.36 36.29
CA GLY A 843 23.02 -5.95 37.68
C GLY A 843 22.13 -4.73 37.90
N ALA A 844 21.63 -4.06 36.85
CA ALA A 844 20.83 -2.84 37.01
C ALA A 844 19.46 -3.09 37.65
N LYS A 845 18.81 -4.21 37.32
CA LYS A 845 17.50 -4.57 37.88
C LYS A 845 17.61 -4.85 39.37
N GLU A 846 18.58 -5.66 39.76
CA GLU A 846 18.85 -6.01 41.15
C GLU A 846 19.24 -4.77 41.97
N TYR A 847 20.03 -3.87 41.38
CA TYR A 847 20.36 -2.59 42.00
C TYR A 847 19.12 -1.71 42.21
N HIS A 848 18.26 -1.57 41.19
CA HIS A 848 17.02 -0.81 41.30
C HIS A 848 16.06 -1.36 42.37
N GLN A 849 16.02 -2.69 42.52
CA GLN A 849 15.21 -3.37 43.53
C GLN A 849 15.83 -3.33 44.95
N GLY A 850 17.03 -2.77 45.10
CA GLY A 850 17.77 -2.73 46.37
C GLY A 850 18.37 -4.07 46.79
N LEU A 851 18.41 -5.06 45.89
CA LEU A 851 19.07 -6.35 46.11
C LEU A 851 20.60 -6.24 45.97
N LEU A 852 21.06 -5.33 45.10
CA LEU A 852 22.43 -4.86 45.07
C LEU A 852 22.48 -3.43 45.62
N THR A 853 23.49 -3.13 46.44
CA THR A 853 23.68 -1.79 47.03
C THR A 853 24.91 -1.06 46.47
N ASP A 854 25.81 -1.78 45.80
CA ASP A 854 27.02 -1.22 45.20
C ASP A 854 26.74 -0.76 43.76
N PRO A 855 26.74 0.55 43.45
CA PRO A 855 26.55 1.05 42.09
C PRO A 855 27.66 0.62 41.12
N GLY A 856 28.82 0.17 41.61
CA GLY A 856 29.91 -0.38 40.80
C GLY A 856 29.56 -1.71 40.11
N GLN A 857 28.50 -2.39 40.54
CA GLN A 857 28.04 -3.64 39.94
C GLN A 857 27.03 -3.46 38.81
N VAL A 858 26.60 -2.22 38.55
CA VAL A 858 25.81 -1.88 37.36
C VAL A 858 26.75 -1.84 36.16
N GLY A 859 26.41 -2.57 35.08
CA GLY A 859 27.23 -2.79 33.88
C GLY A 859 27.44 -1.57 32.97
N VAL A 860 27.83 -0.43 33.54
CA VAL A 860 28.24 0.79 32.83
C VAL A 860 29.44 1.39 33.54
N ARG A 861 30.53 1.62 32.80
CA ARG A 861 31.80 2.10 33.36
C ARG A 861 32.55 2.98 32.37
N ALA A 862 32.94 4.17 32.79
CA ALA A 862 33.92 4.98 32.09
C ALA A 862 35.32 4.35 32.25
N LEU A 863 35.95 3.95 31.15
CA LEU A 863 37.34 3.48 31.16
C LEU A 863 38.31 4.67 31.23
N ASP A 864 37.93 5.77 30.59
CA ASP A 864 38.57 7.08 30.62
C ASP A 864 37.53 8.17 30.27
N GLU A 865 37.95 9.41 30.00
CA GLU A 865 37.04 10.52 29.69
C GLU A 865 36.26 10.37 28.36
N ALA A 866 36.74 9.54 27.43
CA ALA A 866 36.21 9.41 26.08
C ALA A 866 35.76 7.98 25.73
N THR A 867 35.98 6.99 26.60
CA THR A 867 35.60 5.60 26.33
C THR A 867 34.67 5.06 27.40
N LEU A 868 33.47 4.65 26.98
CA LEU A 868 32.45 4.05 27.84
C LEU A 868 32.30 2.56 27.52
N LEU A 869 32.52 1.72 28.53
CA LEU A 869 32.22 0.29 28.47
C LEU A 869 30.82 0.04 29.01
N VAL A 870 30.06 -0.76 28.27
CA VAL A 870 28.73 -1.22 28.66
C VAL A 870 28.67 -2.74 28.61
N GLU A 871 28.23 -3.35 29.70
CA GLU A 871 28.05 -4.78 29.85
C GLU A 871 26.56 -5.09 30.07
N LEU A 872 26.02 -5.96 29.21
CA LEU A 872 24.64 -6.42 29.30
C LEU A 872 24.56 -7.75 30.05
N GLU A 873 23.44 -7.97 30.74
CA GLU A 873 23.16 -9.26 31.39
C GLU A 873 23.11 -10.39 30.33
N GLU A 874 22.52 -10.07 29.19
CA GLU A 874 22.29 -10.97 28.06
C GLU A 874 22.34 -10.16 26.73
N PRO A 875 22.62 -10.79 25.58
CA PRO A 875 22.58 -10.09 24.29
C PRO A 875 21.22 -9.42 24.06
N CYS A 876 21.23 -8.15 23.62
CA CYS A 876 20.02 -7.37 23.38
C CYS A 876 20.12 -6.65 22.02
N SER A 877 19.52 -7.23 20.97
CA SER A 877 19.68 -6.75 19.59
C SER A 877 19.18 -5.31 19.35
N TYR A 878 18.23 -4.85 20.14
CA TYR A 878 17.66 -3.50 20.08
C TYR A 878 18.28 -2.53 21.10
N PHE A 879 19.40 -2.90 21.75
CA PHE A 879 20.03 -2.08 22.80
C PHE A 879 20.40 -0.67 22.31
N LEU A 880 20.93 -0.54 21.09
CA LEU A 880 21.24 0.77 20.51
C LEU A 880 20.01 1.67 20.35
N HIS A 881 18.81 1.11 20.12
CA HIS A 881 17.59 1.90 20.12
C HIS A 881 17.19 2.37 21.53
N ILE A 882 17.45 1.57 22.58
CA ILE A 882 17.26 2.00 23.97
C ILE A 882 18.16 3.20 24.28
N LEU A 883 19.40 3.20 23.78
CA LEU A 883 20.35 4.30 24.00
C LEU A 883 19.95 5.60 23.31
N ALA A 884 19.09 5.55 22.30
CA ALA A 884 18.53 6.74 21.66
C ALA A 884 17.36 7.34 22.44
N HIS A 885 16.84 6.64 23.46
CA HIS A 885 15.76 7.12 24.34
C HIS A 885 16.27 8.15 25.36
N PHE A 886 15.44 9.11 25.76
CA PHE A 886 15.86 10.23 26.62
C PHE A 886 16.36 9.80 28.02
N VAL A 887 15.94 8.62 28.51
CA VAL A 887 16.39 8.09 29.80
C VAL A 887 17.89 7.76 29.81
N ALA A 888 18.47 7.51 28.63
CA ALA A 888 19.89 7.19 28.46
C ALA A 888 20.76 8.44 28.20
N ARG A 889 20.19 9.65 28.28
CA ARG A 889 20.94 10.90 28.10
C ARG A 889 21.89 11.15 29.27
N PRO A 890 23.06 11.76 29.02
CA PRO A 890 23.93 12.19 30.11
C PRO A 890 23.29 13.35 30.87
N VAL A 891 23.67 13.54 32.13
CA VAL A 891 23.31 14.73 32.90
C VAL A 891 24.59 15.38 33.46
N PRO A 892 24.64 16.72 33.61
CA PRO A 892 25.82 17.41 34.11
C PRO A 892 26.02 17.10 35.59
N ARG A 893 26.87 16.11 35.89
CA ARG A 893 27.07 15.61 37.25
C ARG A 893 27.36 16.74 38.25
N HIS A 894 28.19 17.69 37.85
CA HIS A 894 28.56 18.84 38.69
C HIS A 894 27.36 19.73 39.06
N MET A 895 26.36 19.87 38.19
CA MET A 895 25.16 20.66 38.50
C MET A 895 24.18 19.89 39.38
N VAL A 896 24.03 18.59 39.12
CA VAL A 896 23.16 17.73 39.95
C VAL A 896 23.69 17.65 41.38
N GLU A 897 24.99 17.45 41.57
CA GLU A 897 25.62 17.40 42.90
C GLU A 897 25.57 18.76 43.61
N ALA A 898 25.75 19.88 42.89
CA ALA A 898 25.74 21.23 43.47
C ALA A 898 24.34 21.72 43.85
N HIS A 899 23.31 21.37 43.09
CA HIS A 899 21.98 21.98 43.21
C HIS A 899 20.85 21.01 43.59
N GLY A 900 21.12 19.71 43.70
CA GLY A 900 20.10 18.71 44.04
C GLY A 900 18.90 18.78 43.09
N GLU A 901 17.66 18.71 43.60
CA GLU A 901 16.45 18.79 42.78
C GLU A 901 16.30 20.10 41.98
N ALA A 902 16.97 21.19 42.39
CA ALA A 902 16.89 22.49 41.72
C ALA A 902 17.81 22.61 40.49
N TRP A 903 18.55 21.55 40.12
CA TRP A 903 19.48 21.57 38.99
C TRP A 903 18.79 21.82 37.64
N THR A 904 17.50 21.48 37.52
CA THR A 904 16.71 21.72 36.30
C THR A 904 16.02 23.08 36.25
N ALA A 905 16.20 23.94 37.26
CA ALA A 905 15.70 25.32 37.20
C ALA A 905 16.39 26.09 36.06
N ALA A 906 15.68 27.00 35.40
CA ALA A 906 16.17 27.67 34.19
C ALA A 906 17.55 28.35 34.37
N GLN A 907 17.84 28.89 35.55
CA GLN A 907 19.12 29.52 35.88
C GLN A 907 20.27 28.53 36.16
N ASN A 908 19.96 27.26 36.43
CA ASN A 908 20.94 26.23 36.80
C ASN A 908 21.12 25.17 35.70
N LEU A 909 20.18 25.07 34.75
CA LEU A 909 20.16 23.99 33.78
C LEU A 909 21.33 24.12 32.78
N VAL A 910 22.17 23.08 32.73
CA VAL A 910 23.27 22.94 31.79
C VAL A 910 22.97 21.77 30.85
N THR A 911 23.19 21.98 29.55
CA THR A 911 22.67 21.14 28.46
C THR A 911 23.77 20.85 27.42
N ASN A 912 23.75 19.68 26.79
CA ASN A 912 24.68 19.34 25.68
C ASN A 912 23.96 19.10 24.33
N GLY A 913 22.63 19.25 24.29
CA GLY A 913 21.83 19.08 23.08
C GLY A 913 21.79 20.31 22.17
N PRO A 914 21.03 20.24 21.06
CA PRO A 914 20.94 21.30 20.04
C PRO A 914 20.34 22.62 20.54
N PHE A 915 19.54 22.57 21.60
CA PHE A 915 18.94 23.74 22.21
C PHE A 915 19.24 23.79 23.71
N ARG A 916 19.12 24.99 24.28
CA ARG A 916 19.14 25.23 25.72
C ARG A 916 17.87 25.94 26.14
N LEU A 917 17.50 25.79 27.40
CA LEU A 917 16.36 26.48 27.98
C LEU A 917 16.68 27.97 28.15
N GLU A 918 15.84 28.85 27.60
CA GLU A 918 15.88 30.28 27.89
C GLU A 918 14.90 30.63 29.01
N ASN A 919 13.66 30.13 28.92
CA ASN A 919 12.61 30.42 29.90
C ASN A 919 11.58 29.28 29.98
N TRP A 920 11.02 29.08 31.17
CA TRP A 920 9.88 28.19 31.39
C TRP A 920 8.82 28.89 32.26
N ASP A 921 7.80 29.43 31.59
CA ASP A 921 6.59 29.94 32.23
C ASP A 921 5.68 28.75 32.55
N TRP A 922 5.67 28.32 33.82
CA TRP A 922 4.99 27.09 34.25
C TRP A 922 3.54 27.01 33.73
N GLY A 923 3.22 25.89 33.07
CA GLY A 923 1.89 25.61 32.50
C GLY A 923 1.46 26.52 31.35
N ARG A 924 2.31 27.44 30.85
CA ARG A 924 1.98 28.39 29.78
C ARG A 924 2.90 28.30 28.57
N ARG A 925 4.21 28.42 28.77
CA ARG A 925 5.16 28.52 27.66
C ARG A 925 6.56 28.05 28.04
N VAL A 926 7.20 27.33 27.12
CA VAL A 926 8.63 26.99 27.20
C VAL A 926 9.33 27.63 26.02
N VAL A 927 10.47 28.25 26.27
CA VAL A 927 11.28 28.89 25.25
C VAL A 927 12.65 28.22 25.23
N LEU A 928 13.00 27.68 24.07
CA LEU A 928 14.32 27.14 23.79
C LEU A 928 15.04 28.00 22.77
N VAL A 929 16.34 28.15 22.94
CA VAL A 929 17.23 28.84 22.00
C VAL A 929 18.37 27.94 21.60
N ARG A 930 18.91 28.13 20.40
CA ARG A 930 20.00 27.32 19.88
C ARG A 930 21.18 27.32 20.86
N ASN A 931 21.75 26.14 21.09
CA ASN A 931 22.93 25.98 21.93
C ASN A 931 24.19 26.14 21.08
N SER A 932 24.97 27.19 21.32
CA SER A 932 26.23 27.44 20.60
C SER A 932 27.33 26.43 20.93
N ALA A 933 27.19 25.67 22.03
CA ALA A 933 28.14 24.64 22.44
C ALA A 933 27.79 23.22 21.90
N TYR A 934 26.70 23.09 21.14
CA TYR A 934 26.29 21.81 20.57
C TYR A 934 27.30 21.31 19.53
N HIS A 935 27.76 20.07 19.68
CA HIS A 935 28.76 19.42 18.81
C HIS A 935 28.20 19.00 17.45
N GLY A 936 26.89 18.75 17.38
CA GLY A 936 26.24 18.21 16.19
C GLY A 936 25.89 19.29 15.16
N ARG A 937 25.58 18.85 13.94
CA ARG A 937 25.08 19.72 12.88
C ARG A 937 23.59 19.97 13.03
N SER A 938 23.16 21.15 12.61
CA SER A 938 21.75 21.50 12.46
C SER A 938 21.46 21.71 10.98
N ARG A 939 20.55 20.92 10.41
CA ARG A 939 20.14 21.06 9.00
C ARG A 939 19.06 22.13 8.81
N GLY A 940 18.41 22.51 9.91
CA GLY A 940 17.37 23.53 9.97
C GLY A 940 17.91 24.92 10.31
N ASN A 941 17.08 25.94 10.08
CA ASN A 941 17.41 27.35 10.34
C ASN A 941 16.72 27.93 11.59
N VAL A 942 16.06 27.10 12.39
CA VAL A 942 15.36 27.53 13.59
C VAL A 942 16.33 27.85 14.73
N GLU A 943 16.43 29.13 15.09
CA GLU A 943 17.26 29.60 16.22
C GLU A 943 16.53 29.59 17.56
N ARG A 944 15.19 29.61 17.52
CA ARG A 944 14.32 29.73 18.70
C ARG A 944 13.07 28.89 18.53
N VAL A 945 12.68 28.15 19.57
CA VAL A 945 11.45 27.36 19.62
C VAL A 945 10.60 27.84 20.79
N GLU A 946 9.33 28.13 20.53
CA GLU A 946 8.33 28.48 21.54
C GLU A 946 7.26 27.40 21.62
N LEU A 947 7.20 26.71 22.76
CA LEU A 947 6.20 25.69 23.04
C LEU A 947 5.08 26.30 23.85
N TYR A 948 3.86 26.23 23.31
CA TYR A 948 2.67 26.75 23.99
C TYR A 948 1.99 25.62 24.77
N LEU A 949 2.21 25.63 26.08
CA LEU A 949 1.58 24.72 27.03
C LEU A 949 0.20 25.31 27.35
N LEU A 950 -0.87 24.68 26.90
CA LEU A 950 -2.21 25.03 27.34
C LEU A 950 -2.92 23.74 27.68
N VAL A 951 -3.25 23.58 28.96
CA VAL A 951 -3.61 22.30 29.59
C VAL A 951 -5.13 22.16 29.78
N ASP A 952 -5.89 23.25 29.61
CA ASP A 952 -7.35 23.21 29.76
C ASP A 952 -8.07 22.64 28.52
N PRO A 953 -9.16 21.87 28.68
CA PRO A 953 -9.96 21.34 27.56
C PRO A 953 -10.48 22.40 26.59
N GLY A 954 -10.78 23.61 27.08
CA GLY A 954 -11.15 24.76 26.23
C GLY A 954 -9.98 25.37 25.46
N ALA A 955 -8.74 25.01 25.80
CA ALA A 955 -7.55 25.61 25.24
C ALA A 955 -7.17 25.05 23.86
N LYS A 956 -7.68 23.89 23.45
CA LYS A 956 -7.46 23.39 22.08
C LYS A 956 -8.20 24.23 21.03
N ALA A 957 -9.41 24.70 21.35
CA ALA A 957 -10.11 25.68 20.50
C ALA A 957 -9.35 27.02 20.46
N ALA A 958 -8.75 27.44 21.57
CA ALA A 958 -7.89 28.62 21.58
C ALA A 958 -6.61 28.42 20.75
N LYS A 959 -5.98 27.24 20.80
CA LYS A 959 -4.81 26.88 19.98
C LYS A 959 -5.15 26.80 18.49
N LEU A 960 -6.33 26.29 18.13
CA LEU A 960 -6.82 26.39 16.76
C LEU A 960 -6.88 27.85 16.31
N LYS A 961 -7.50 28.70 17.11
CA LYS A 961 -7.59 30.14 16.79
C LYS A 961 -6.21 30.78 16.67
N MET A 962 -5.27 30.43 17.55
CA MET A 962 -3.88 30.87 17.43
C MET A 962 -3.25 30.40 16.12
N TYR A 963 -3.52 29.17 15.68
CA TYR A 963 -3.07 28.68 14.39
C TYR A 963 -3.68 29.49 13.24
N GLU A 964 -4.99 29.69 13.23
CA GLU A 964 -5.70 30.50 12.21
C GLU A 964 -5.19 31.96 12.16
N GLU A 965 -4.85 32.53 13.31
CA GLU A 965 -4.30 33.89 13.47
C GLU A 965 -2.76 33.97 13.27
N ASN A 966 -2.14 32.90 12.76
CA ASN A 966 -0.70 32.83 12.50
C ASN A 966 0.18 33.04 13.74
N GLN A 967 -0.32 32.71 14.93
CA GLN A 967 0.40 32.70 16.21
C GLN A 967 0.96 31.31 16.57
N LEU A 968 0.57 30.26 15.82
CA LEU A 968 1.19 28.93 15.84
C LEU A 968 1.60 28.51 14.43
N ASP A 969 2.73 27.81 14.34
CA ASP A 969 3.24 27.23 13.08
C ASP A 969 2.87 25.75 12.95
N VAL A 970 2.74 25.05 14.09
CA VAL A 970 2.48 23.61 14.17
C VAL A 970 1.37 23.35 15.18
N LEU A 971 0.26 22.74 14.72
CA LEU A 971 -0.86 22.33 15.56
C LEU A 971 -1.05 20.80 15.51
N GLY A 972 -1.02 20.14 16.67
CA GLY A 972 -1.25 18.69 16.77
C GLY A 972 -2.72 18.33 16.96
N LEU A 973 -3.24 17.42 16.14
CA LEU A 973 -4.67 17.04 16.09
C LEU A 973 -5.03 15.78 16.89
N TRP A 974 -4.09 15.22 17.66
CA TRP A 974 -4.17 13.87 18.23
C TRP A 974 -4.86 13.77 19.61
N TRP A 975 -5.33 14.88 20.19
CA TRP A 975 -5.92 14.91 21.54
C TRP A 975 -6.88 16.09 21.77
N GLY A 976 -8.06 15.82 22.35
CA GLY A 976 -8.93 16.83 22.95
C GLY A 976 -9.68 17.76 21.97
N ILE A 977 -9.65 17.47 20.67
CA ILE A 977 -10.43 18.19 19.65
C ILE A 977 -11.66 17.35 19.31
N PRO A 978 -12.88 17.89 19.44
CA PRO A 978 -14.09 17.19 19.02
C PRO A 978 -14.01 16.74 17.55
N PRO A 979 -14.46 15.52 17.21
CA PRO A 979 -14.35 14.98 15.85
C PRO A 979 -14.93 15.90 14.76
N ALA A 980 -16.05 16.58 15.04
CA ALA A 980 -16.66 17.55 14.13
C ALA A 980 -15.74 18.75 13.83
N GLN A 981 -14.97 19.20 14.81
CA GLN A 981 -13.99 20.27 14.61
C GLN A 981 -12.78 19.77 13.83
N VAL A 982 -12.30 18.55 14.09
CA VAL A 982 -11.24 17.93 13.28
C VAL A 982 -11.67 17.81 11.82
N ALA A 983 -12.88 17.29 11.55
CA ALA A 983 -13.42 17.18 10.20
C ALA A 983 -13.48 18.55 9.48
N ARG A 984 -13.92 19.59 10.19
CA ARG A 984 -13.91 20.96 9.68
C ARG A 984 -12.50 21.47 9.40
N MET A 985 -11.54 21.26 10.31
CA MET A 985 -10.15 21.67 10.12
C MET A 985 -9.53 21.01 8.88
N LEU A 986 -9.78 19.71 8.68
CA LEU A 986 -9.26 18.98 7.53
C LEU A 986 -9.91 19.45 6.22
N HIS A 987 -11.17 19.91 6.26
CA HIS A 987 -11.81 20.56 5.13
C HIS A 987 -11.22 21.95 4.84
N ASP A 988 -11.12 22.80 5.86
CA ASP A 988 -10.73 24.21 5.72
C ASP A 988 -9.21 24.37 5.47
N HIS A 989 -8.38 23.43 5.97
CA HIS A 989 -6.90 23.47 5.91
C HIS A 989 -6.28 22.19 5.32
N GLY A 990 -6.97 21.48 4.42
CA GLY A 990 -6.50 20.21 3.88
C GLY A 990 -5.12 20.27 3.21
N GLY A 991 -4.75 21.40 2.59
CA GLY A 991 -3.42 21.61 2.00
C GLY A 991 -2.29 21.84 3.00
N GLU A 992 -2.62 22.07 4.27
CA GLU A 992 -1.66 22.26 5.38
C GLU A 992 -1.58 21.00 6.27
N HIS A 993 -2.42 19.99 5.99
CA HIS A 993 -2.52 18.78 6.79
C HIS A 993 -1.44 17.76 6.42
N ILE A 994 -0.76 17.23 7.43
CA ILE A 994 0.15 16.10 7.30
C ILE A 994 -0.29 14.98 8.24
N SER A 995 -0.40 13.77 7.69
CA SER A 995 -0.64 12.54 8.44
C SER A 995 0.54 11.56 8.27
N ALA A 996 1.05 11.06 9.40
CA ALA A 996 2.12 10.08 9.43
C ALA A 996 1.73 8.88 10.31
N LEU A 997 2.34 7.72 10.06
CA LEU A 997 2.20 6.56 10.92
C LEU A 997 2.66 6.90 12.34
N ASN A 998 2.02 6.32 13.36
CA ASN A 998 2.44 6.40 14.75
C ASN A 998 2.49 5.00 15.33
N PHE A 999 3.58 4.63 16.01
CA PHE A 999 3.63 3.37 16.74
C PHE A 999 2.91 3.50 18.07
N PHE A 1000 1.61 3.71 17.98
CA PHE A 1000 0.73 3.97 19.11
C PHE A 1000 -0.54 3.13 19.01
N ILE A 1001 -0.94 2.55 20.14
CA ILE A 1001 -2.20 1.84 20.27
C ILE A 1001 -3.04 2.42 21.40
N ARG A 1002 -4.34 2.59 21.15
CA ARG A 1002 -5.35 2.85 22.17
C ARG A 1002 -6.06 1.54 22.50
N TYR A 1003 -6.23 1.23 23.77
CA TYR A 1003 -6.86 -0.01 24.20
C TYR A 1003 -7.74 0.18 25.44
N LEU A 1004 -8.71 -0.71 25.59
CA LEU A 1004 -9.48 -0.88 26.82
C LEU A 1004 -8.83 -1.97 27.66
N GLY A 1005 -8.54 -1.70 28.94
CA GLY A 1005 -7.96 -2.69 29.85
C GLY A 1005 -8.94 -3.14 30.93
N PHE A 1006 -8.79 -4.37 31.40
CA PHE A 1006 -9.56 -4.94 32.50
C PHE A 1006 -8.63 -5.39 33.63
N ASP A 1007 -9.00 -5.10 34.88
CA ASP A 1007 -8.37 -5.75 36.03
C ASP A 1007 -8.92 -7.17 36.16
N VAL A 1008 -8.13 -8.15 35.72
CA VAL A 1008 -8.55 -9.57 35.68
C VAL A 1008 -8.56 -10.23 37.05
N SER A 1009 -8.07 -9.55 38.10
CA SER A 1009 -8.16 -10.05 39.47
C SER A 1009 -9.56 -9.83 40.08
N ARG A 1010 -10.37 -8.96 39.47
CA ARG A 1010 -11.67 -8.52 40.00
C ARG A 1010 -12.85 -9.08 39.20
N ARG A 1011 -13.93 -9.44 39.91
CA ARG A 1011 -15.20 -9.78 39.25
C ARG A 1011 -15.82 -8.50 38.65
N PRO A 1012 -16.47 -8.58 37.46
CA PRO A 1012 -16.74 -9.79 36.67
C PRO A 1012 -15.62 -10.14 35.66
N PHE A 1013 -14.60 -9.31 35.50
CA PHE A 1013 -13.56 -9.49 34.47
C PHE A 1013 -12.54 -10.59 34.77
N ALA A 1014 -12.55 -11.17 35.96
CA ALA A 1014 -11.85 -12.42 36.24
C ALA A 1014 -12.29 -13.58 35.32
N ASP A 1015 -13.51 -13.54 34.79
CA ASP A 1015 -13.98 -14.51 33.79
C ASP A 1015 -13.57 -14.08 32.36
N PRO A 1016 -12.73 -14.84 31.65
CA PRO A 1016 -12.30 -14.52 30.28
C PRO A 1016 -13.47 -14.41 29.30
N ARG A 1017 -14.59 -15.11 29.55
CA ARG A 1017 -15.79 -15.03 28.69
C ARG A 1017 -16.41 -13.64 28.75
N VAL A 1018 -16.40 -12.99 29.91
CA VAL A 1018 -16.90 -11.61 30.07
C VAL A 1018 -16.00 -10.65 29.29
N ARG A 1019 -14.68 -10.76 29.40
CA ARG A 1019 -13.74 -9.90 28.67
C ARG A 1019 -13.86 -10.06 27.15
N ARG A 1020 -13.93 -11.30 26.67
CA ARG A 1020 -14.18 -11.62 25.25
C ARG A 1020 -15.54 -11.11 24.78
N ALA A 1021 -16.58 -11.13 25.63
CA ALA A 1021 -17.87 -10.56 25.29
C ALA A 1021 -17.81 -9.04 25.07
N PHE A 1022 -17.08 -8.31 25.91
CA PHE A 1022 -16.83 -6.88 25.70
C PHE A 1022 -16.04 -6.63 24.41
N ALA A 1023 -15.00 -7.43 24.14
CA ALA A 1023 -14.21 -7.32 22.91
C ALA A 1023 -15.06 -7.54 21.64
N HIS A 1024 -15.90 -8.58 21.61
CA HIS A 1024 -16.81 -8.86 20.49
C HIS A 1024 -17.97 -7.87 20.38
N ALA A 1025 -18.32 -7.18 21.47
CA ALA A 1025 -19.34 -6.12 21.46
C ALA A 1025 -18.80 -4.78 20.96
N THR A 1026 -17.48 -4.66 20.73
CA THR A 1026 -16.83 -3.42 20.30
C THR A 1026 -16.60 -3.38 18.78
N ASP A 1027 -17.35 -2.51 18.12
CA ASP A 1027 -17.21 -2.16 16.71
C ASP A 1027 -16.13 -1.07 16.55
N ARG A 1028 -14.94 -1.53 16.15
CA ARG A 1028 -13.74 -0.70 15.98
C ARG A 1028 -13.78 0.12 14.69
N GLU A 1029 -14.48 -0.36 13.66
CA GLU A 1029 -14.67 0.35 12.40
C GLU A 1029 -15.50 1.62 12.64
N THR A 1030 -16.64 1.46 13.33
CA THR A 1030 -17.46 2.61 13.73
C THR A 1030 -16.69 3.55 14.66
N LEU A 1031 -15.87 3.01 15.57
CA LEU A 1031 -15.05 3.84 16.45
C LEU A 1031 -14.02 4.66 15.64
N ALA A 1032 -13.25 4.04 14.75
CA ALA A 1032 -12.21 4.68 13.96
C ALA A 1032 -12.77 5.67 12.92
N HIS A 1033 -13.75 5.25 12.13
CA HIS A 1033 -14.21 6.03 10.98
C HIS A 1033 -15.32 7.02 11.31
N VAL A 1034 -16.24 6.68 12.22
CA VAL A 1034 -17.37 7.55 12.58
C VAL A 1034 -17.03 8.40 13.79
N THR A 1035 -16.60 7.77 14.90
CA THR A 1035 -16.33 8.50 16.15
C THR A 1035 -15.04 9.30 16.05
N MET A 1036 -14.03 8.76 15.38
CA MET A 1036 -12.73 9.38 15.22
C MET A 1036 -12.50 9.93 13.80
N ALA A 1037 -13.55 10.16 13.00
CA ALA A 1037 -13.48 10.84 11.70
C ALA A 1037 -12.30 10.41 10.77
N GLY A 1038 -11.86 9.15 10.86
CA GLY A 1038 -10.75 8.62 10.06
C GLY A 1038 -9.33 9.08 10.45
N TYR A 1039 -9.13 9.75 11.58
CA TYR A 1039 -7.78 10.14 12.05
C TYR A 1039 -7.01 9.02 12.78
N ALA A 1040 -7.62 7.85 12.91
CA ALA A 1040 -7.02 6.62 13.43
C ALA A 1040 -7.54 5.43 12.62
N ASP A 1041 -6.77 4.35 12.58
CA ASP A 1041 -7.14 3.12 11.91
C ASP A 1041 -7.73 2.13 12.92
N PRO A 1042 -8.74 1.32 12.54
CA PRO A 1042 -9.34 0.33 13.44
C PRO A 1042 -8.29 -0.70 13.86
N ALA A 1043 -8.20 -1.01 15.16
CA ALA A 1043 -7.25 -2.00 15.66
C ALA A 1043 -7.76 -3.42 15.47
N THR A 1044 -7.75 -3.90 14.23
CA THR A 1044 -8.20 -5.25 13.88
C THR A 1044 -7.13 -6.31 14.17
N GLY A 1045 -5.86 -5.92 14.30
CA GLY A 1045 -4.74 -6.82 14.62
C GLY A 1045 -4.39 -6.97 16.11
N GLY A 1046 -3.10 -7.14 16.36
CA GLY A 1046 -2.49 -7.34 17.67
C GLY A 1046 -2.32 -6.11 18.55
N PHE A 1047 -1.64 -6.29 19.68
CA PHE A 1047 -1.25 -5.19 20.55
C PHE A 1047 -0.09 -4.38 19.95
N ILE A 1048 0.71 -5.00 19.07
CA ILE A 1048 1.75 -4.33 18.29
C ILE A 1048 1.07 -3.59 17.10
N PRO A 1049 1.34 -2.30 16.86
CA PRO A 1049 0.73 -1.53 15.78
C PRO A 1049 1.33 -1.82 14.38
N PRO A 1050 0.60 -1.54 13.28
CA PRO A 1050 1.08 -1.71 11.92
C PRO A 1050 2.38 -0.94 11.64
N GLY A 1051 3.23 -1.51 10.78
CA GLY A 1051 4.53 -0.96 10.41
C GLY A 1051 5.67 -1.24 11.40
N MET A 1052 5.38 -1.84 12.56
CA MET A 1052 6.42 -2.40 13.45
C MET A 1052 6.75 -3.86 13.09
N PRO A 1053 8.00 -4.29 13.32
CA PRO A 1053 8.32 -5.71 13.35
C PRO A 1053 7.39 -6.45 14.32
N GLY A 1054 6.98 -7.67 13.96
CA GLY A 1054 6.13 -8.52 14.81
C GLY A 1054 4.62 -8.19 14.80
N HIS A 1055 4.17 -7.13 14.14
CA HIS A 1055 2.73 -6.82 14.01
C HIS A 1055 1.95 -7.98 13.39
N SER A 1056 0.95 -8.49 14.10
CA SER A 1056 0.05 -9.52 13.58
C SER A 1056 -1.28 -8.88 13.17
N PRO A 1057 -1.53 -8.65 11.87
CA PRO A 1057 -2.86 -8.24 11.43
C PRO A 1057 -3.91 -9.31 11.76
N GLU A 1058 -5.11 -8.82 12.07
CA GLU A 1058 -6.32 -9.62 12.27
C GLU A 1058 -6.26 -10.81 13.20
N ILE A 1059 -5.43 -10.72 14.23
CA ILE A 1059 -5.57 -11.55 15.44
C ILE A 1059 -6.58 -10.95 16.43
N GLY A 1060 -7.02 -9.70 16.22
CA GLY A 1060 -8.02 -9.01 17.02
C GLY A 1060 -9.35 -9.76 17.03
N LEU A 1061 -9.98 -9.81 18.21
CA LEU A 1061 -11.32 -10.40 18.34
C LEU A 1061 -12.33 -9.55 17.55
N PRO A 1062 -12.97 -10.10 16.49
CA PRO A 1062 -13.82 -9.32 15.59
C PRO A 1062 -15.08 -8.83 16.29
N TYR A 1063 -15.71 -7.78 15.74
CA TYR A 1063 -17.04 -7.37 16.19
C TYR A 1063 -18.07 -8.45 15.82
N ASP A 1064 -18.62 -9.12 16.83
CA ASP A 1064 -19.61 -10.19 16.69
C ASP A 1064 -20.64 -10.09 17.84
N PRO A 1065 -21.71 -9.30 17.64
CA PRO A 1065 -22.74 -9.10 18.67
C PRO A 1065 -23.42 -10.39 19.14
N GLN A 1066 -23.52 -11.40 18.27
CA GLN A 1066 -24.18 -12.66 18.61
C GLN A 1066 -23.30 -13.48 19.54
N ARG A 1067 -22.01 -13.61 19.20
CA ARG A 1067 -21.02 -14.27 20.05
C ARG A 1067 -20.82 -13.53 21.37
N ALA A 1068 -20.80 -12.20 21.33
CA ALA A 1068 -20.74 -11.36 22.53
C ALA A 1068 -21.88 -11.69 23.53
N ARG A 1069 -23.13 -11.72 23.04
CA ARG A 1069 -24.31 -12.11 23.85
C ARG A 1069 -24.21 -13.55 24.36
N SER A 1070 -23.78 -14.48 23.52
CA SER A 1070 -23.63 -15.89 23.88
C SER A 1070 -22.59 -16.09 24.99
N LEU A 1071 -21.44 -15.42 24.90
CA LEU A 1071 -20.37 -15.49 25.90
C LEU A 1071 -20.81 -14.89 27.23
N LEU A 1072 -21.49 -13.73 27.19
CA LEU A 1072 -21.99 -13.08 28.40
C LEU A 1072 -23.10 -13.90 29.07
N ALA A 1073 -23.99 -14.52 28.30
CA ALA A 1073 -24.98 -15.46 28.81
C ALA A 1073 -24.34 -16.70 29.45
N ALA A 1074 -23.31 -17.28 28.81
CA ALA A 1074 -22.56 -18.41 29.35
C ALA A 1074 -21.79 -18.05 30.64
N ALA A 1075 -21.45 -16.79 30.83
CA ALA A 1075 -20.87 -16.26 32.08
C ALA A 1075 -21.93 -15.99 33.17
N GLY A 1076 -23.22 -16.22 32.90
CA GLY A 1076 -24.31 -16.06 33.87
C GLY A 1076 -25.05 -14.73 33.79
N TYR A 1077 -24.75 -13.88 32.81
CA TYR A 1077 -25.29 -12.51 32.69
C TYR A 1077 -26.12 -12.32 31.41
N ALA A 1078 -27.05 -13.24 31.14
CA ALA A 1078 -27.86 -13.21 29.92
C ALA A 1078 -28.64 -11.89 29.78
N GLY A 1079 -28.37 -11.15 28.68
CA GLY A 1079 -28.95 -9.82 28.44
C GLY A 1079 -28.61 -8.81 29.53
N GLY A 1080 -27.44 -8.94 30.18
CA GLY A 1080 -26.95 -8.03 31.22
C GLY A 1080 -27.60 -8.22 32.59
N ARG A 1081 -28.56 -9.15 32.73
CA ARG A 1081 -29.25 -9.39 34.02
C ARG A 1081 -28.27 -9.91 35.06
N GLY A 1082 -28.25 -9.27 36.23
CA GLY A 1082 -27.36 -9.64 37.33
C GLY A 1082 -25.89 -9.23 37.14
N PHE A 1083 -25.56 -8.48 36.09
CA PHE A 1083 -24.20 -7.96 35.90
C PHE A 1083 -23.87 -6.96 37.03
N PRO A 1084 -22.72 -7.11 37.72
CA PRO A 1084 -22.38 -6.25 38.85
C PRO A 1084 -22.03 -4.82 38.40
N SER A 1085 -22.06 -3.87 39.33
CA SER A 1085 -21.59 -2.51 39.07
C SER A 1085 -20.08 -2.53 38.78
N VAL A 1086 -19.68 -1.89 37.69
CA VAL A 1086 -18.30 -1.81 37.21
C VAL A 1086 -17.90 -0.34 37.16
N ASP A 1087 -16.85 0.01 37.90
CA ASP A 1087 -16.19 1.31 37.82
C ASP A 1087 -15.27 1.35 36.60
N TRP A 1088 -15.50 2.34 35.74
CA TRP A 1088 -14.68 2.61 34.55
C TRP A 1088 -14.10 4.01 34.59
N PHE A 1089 -12.78 4.12 34.59
CA PHE A 1089 -12.11 5.42 34.55
C PHE A 1089 -11.66 5.76 33.14
N THR A 1090 -11.89 7.02 32.74
CA THR A 1090 -11.42 7.58 31.48
C THR A 1090 -10.76 8.94 31.72
N PRO A 1091 -9.66 9.26 31.05
CA PRO A 1091 -9.11 10.61 31.09
C PRO A 1091 -10.04 11.60 30.35
N GLN A 1092 -10.04 12.86 30.80
CA GLN A 1092 -10.75 13.94 30.11
C GLN A 1092 -10.26 14.11 28.65
N GLY A 1093 -11.18 14.40 27.73
CA GLY A 1093 -10.93 14.50 26.29
C GLY A 1093 -11.18 13.20 25.50
N PHE A 1094 -11.64 12.13 26.17
CA PHE A 1094 -11.96 10.82 25.58
C PHE A 1094 -13.45 10.48 25.66
N GLU A 1095 -14.29 11.47 25.93
CA GLU A 1095 -15.71 11.30 26.17
C GLU A 1095 -16.41 10.69 24.95
N ALA A 1096 -16.06 11.11 23.73
CA ALA A 1096 -16.63 10.55 22.50
C ALA A 1096 -16.33 9.05 22.32
N ILE A 1097 -15.09 8.62 22.60
CA ILE A 1097 -14.73 7.20 22.59
C ILE A 1097 -15.51 6.46 23.67
N ALA A 1098 -15.60 7.05 24.86
CA ALA A 1098 -16.23 6.42 26.00
C ALA A 1098 -17.74 6.23 25.82
N GLU A 1099 -18.41 7.23 25.26
CA GLU A 1099 -19.83 7.24 24.93
C GLU A 1099 -20.14 6.21 23.84
N CYS A 1100 -19.34 6.17 22.77
CA CYS A 1100 -19.47 5.18 21.71
C CYS A 1100 -19.39 3.74 22.26
N LEU A 1101 -18.39 3.44 23.09
CA LEU A 1101 -18.23 2.12 23.71
C LEU A 1101 -19.40 1.76 24.65
N ARG A 1102 -19.83 2.70 25.51
CA ARG A 1102 -20.99 2.49 26.38
C ARG A 1102 -22.26 2.20 25.60
N GLU A 1103 -22.50 2.92 24.51
CA GLU A 1103 -23.66 2.70 23.68
C GLU A 1103 -23.62 1.31 23.02
N GLN A 1104 -22.47 0.92 22.48
CA GLN A 1104 -22.28 -0.40 21.91
C GLN A 1104 -22.52 -1.52 22.94
N TRP A 1105 -21.97 -1.40 24.16
CA TRP A 1105 -22.18 -2.40 25.22
C TRP A 1105 -23.62 -2.41 25.73
N ARG A 1106 -24.25 -1.25 25.91
CA ARG A 1106 -25.67 -1.15 26.28
C ARG A 1106 -26.56 -1.86 25.27
N ARG A 1107 -26.34 -1.58 23.98
CA ARG A 1107 -27.11 -2.15 22.86
C ARG A 1107 -26.87 -3.65 22.67
N VAL A 1108 -25.61 -4.10 22.75
CA VAL A 1108 -25.22 -5.49 22.42
C VAL A 1108 -25.34 -6.42 23.62
N LEU A 1109 -24.82 -6.00 24.78
CA LEU A 1109 -24.69 -6.82 25.98
C LEU A 1109 -25.82 -6.58 27.01
N GLY A 1110 -26.50 -5.42 26.94
CA GLY A 1110 -27.51 -5.03 27.93
C GLY A 1110 -26.91 -4.60 29.28
N VAL A 1111 -25.61 -4.27 29.31
CA VAL A 1111 -24.89 -3.84 30.53
C VAL A 1111 -24.73 -2.32 30.54
N GLU A 1112 -24.88 -1.73 31.72
CA GLU A 1112 -24.61 -0.32 31.96
C GLU A 1112 -23.37 -0.18 32.84
N VAL A 1113 -22.40 0.59 32.37
CA VAL A 1113 -21.11 0.80 33.05
C VAL A 1113 -21.05 2.21 33.59
N ARG A 1114 -20.63 2.36 34.86
CA ARG A 1114 -20.44 3.66 35.48
C ARG A 1114 -19.09 4.24 35.06
N GLN A 1115 -19.13 5.31 34.28
CA GLN A 1115 -17.95 6.06 33.87
C GLN A 1115 -17.63 7.17 34.87
N GLU A 1116 -16.36 7.32 35.22
CA GLU A 1116 -15.80 8.49 35.90
C GLU A 1116 -14.74 9.13 34.98
N VAL A 1117 -14.96 10.40 34.63
CA VAL A 1117 -14.03 11.19 33.82
C VAL A 1117 -13.11 11.96 34.76
N LEU A 1118 -11.81 11.76 34.63
CA LEU A 1118 -10.80 12.33 35.53
C LEU A 1118 -9.82 13.24 34.77
N PRO A 1119 -9.37 14.36 35.37
CA PRO A 1119 -8.22 15.10 34.88
C PRO A 1119 -6.99 14.19 34.76
N TRP A 1120 -6.08 14.47 33.83
CA TRP A 1120 -4.98 13.54 33.49
C TRP A 1120 -4.11 13.13 34.70
N GLU A 1121 -3.70 14.10 35.54
CA GLU A 1121 -2.86 13.81 36.70
C GLU A 1121 -3.57 12.92 37.73
N GLU A 1122 -4.84 13.21 38.02
CA GLU A 1122 -5.66 12.40 38.92
C GLU A 1122 -5.92 11.00 38.32
N TYR A 1123 -6.18 10.93 37.01
CA TYR A 1123 -6.37 9.67 36.29
C TYR A 1123 -5.16 8.76 36.44
N VAL A 1124 -3.95 9.25 36.15
CA VAL A 1124 -2.71 8.48 36.29
C VAL A 1124 -2.48 8.08 37.76
N GLY A 1125 -2.66 9.01 38.69
CA GLY A 1125 -2.51 8.74 40.12
C GLY A 1125 -3.45 7.65 40.65
N ARG A 1126 -4.70 7.63 40.20
CA ARG A 1126 -5.67 6.58 40.57
C ARG A 1126 -5.41 5.26 39.86
N LEU A 1127 -5.01 5.29 38.60
CA LEU A 1127 -4.73 4.09 37.81
C LEU A 1127 -3.55 3.28 38.38
N HIS A 1128 -2.54 3.96 38.94
CA HIS A 1128 -1.38 3.35 39.58
C HIS A 1128 -1.47 3.25 41.12
N GLY A 1129 -2.59 3.69 41.70
CA GLY A 1129 -2.80 3.74 43.14
C GLY A 1129 -3.47 2.49 43.72
N ALA A 1130 -3.71 2.50 45.04
CA ALA A 1130 -4.31 1.36 45.76
C ALA A 1130 -5.77 1.04 45.37
N HIS A 1131 -6.46 1.95 44.68
CA HIS A 1131 -7.88 1.81 44.30
C HIS A 1131 -8.05 1.88 42.77
N GLN A 1132 -7.51 0.88 42.07
CA GLN A 1132 -7.61 0.77 40.61
C GLN A 1132 -9.07 0.48 40.16
N PRO A 1133 -9.55 1.01 39.02
CA PRO A 1133 -10.88 0.68 38.51
C PRO A 1133 -10.95 -0.74 37.96
N HIS A 1134 -12.17 -1.27 37.81
CA HIS A 1134 -12.39 -2.58 37.18
C HIS A 1134 -12.02 -2.56 35.69
N MET A 1135 -12.22 -1.42 35.04
CA MET A 1135 -11.96 -1.18 33.62
C MET A 1135 -11.35 0.21 33.44
N PHE A 1136 -10.48 0.38 32.43
CA PHE A 1136 -9.82 1.66 32.17
C PHE A 1136 -9.50 1.85 30.68
N LEU A 1137 -9.36 3.10 30.26
CA LEU A 1137 -8.94 3.45 28.89
C LEU A 1137 -7.47 3.87 28.88
N ALA A 1138 -6.60 3.09 28.26
CA ALA A 1138 -5.17 3.36 28.22
C ALA A 1138 -4.64 3.40 26.79
N GLY A 1139 -3.42 3.90 26.62
CA GLY A 1139 -2.71 3.84 25.36
C GLY A 1139 -1.23 3.64 25.61
N TRP A 1140 -0.55 3.11 24.61
CA TRP A 1140 0.89 2.87 24.64
C TRP A 1140 1.52 3.38 23.35
N VAL A 1141 2.60 4.13 23.48
CA VAL A 1141 3.50 4.47 22.38
C VAL A 1141 4.75 3.60 22.50
N ALA A 1142 5.29 3.15 21.39
CA ALA A 1142 6.54 2.41 21.39
C ALA A 1142 7.69 3.30 21.91
N ASP A 1143 8.47 2.78 22.85
CA ASP A 1143 9.70 3.43 23.33
C ASP A 1143 10.87 3.18 22.36
N TYR A 1144 10.81 2.09 21.59
CA TYR A 1144 11.79 1.69 20.57
C TYR A 1144 11.13 0.75 19.55
N PRO A 1145 11.65 0.62 18.32
CA PRO A 1145 10.96 -0.03 17.22
C PRO A 1145 11.07 -1.57 17.24
N ASP A 1146 10.69 -2.20 18.34
CA ASP A 1146 10.75 -3.66 18.55
C ASP A 1146 9.52 -4.20 19.31
N PRO A 1147 9.03 -5.42 19.03
CA PRO A 1147 7.91 -6.05 19.74
C PRO A 1147 8.02 -6.03 21.27
N ASP A 1148 9.23 -6.12 21.82
CA ASP A 1148 9.47 -6.11 23.27
C ASP A 1148 8.90 -4.85 23.93
N SER A 1149 8.87 -3.71 23.20
CA SER A 1149 8.33 -2.45 23.69
C SER A 1149 6.84 -2.57 24.07
N PHE A 1150 6.07 -3.37 23.34
CA PHE A 1150 4.65 -3.60 23.63
C PHE A 1150 4.45 -4.80 24.55
N LEU A 1151 5.04 -5.95 24.21
CA LEU A 1151 4.72 -7.21 24.86
C LEU A 1151 5.41 -7.40 26.22
N ARG A 1152 6.43 -6.60 26.54
CA ARG A 1152 7.12 -6.70 27.83
C ARG A 1152 7.26 -5.38 28.55
N ALA A 1153 7.80 -4.37 27.86
CA ALA A 1153 8.17 -3.10 28.49
C ALA A 1153 6.93 -2.27 28.88
N SER A 1154 5.82 -2.44 28.14
CA SER A 1154 4.57 -1.77 28.49
C SER A 1154 4.00 -2.22 29.83
N ASN A 1155 3.26 -1.32 30.47
CA ASN A 1155 2.65 -1.55 31.78
C ASN A 1155 1.36 -2.39 31.73
N HIS A 1156 0.98 -2.96 30.58
CA HIS A 1156 -0.31 -3.64 30.42
C HIS A 1156 -0.53 -4.77 31.44
N ARG A 1157 0.49 -5.57 31.76
CA ARG A 1157 0.40 -6.64 32.78
C ARG A 1157 0.23 -6.10 34.19
N GLN A 1158 0.96 -5.02 34.52
CA GLN A 1158 0.82 -4.38 35.83
C GLN A 1158 -0.58 -3.79 36.00
N LEU A 1159 -1.10 -3.13 34.96
CA LEU A 1159 -2.42 -2.51 35.00
C LEU A 1159 -3.57 -3.53 34.94
N THR A 1160 -3.42 -4.65 34.26
CA THR A 1160 -4.49 -5.65 34.14
C THR A 1160 -4.42 -6.74 35.21
N HIS A 1161 -3.32 -6.81 35.98
CA HIS A 1161 -2.96 -7.93 36.86
C HIS A 1161 -2.99 -9.30 36.18
N TRP A 1162 -2.82 -9.33 34.85
CA TRP A 1162 -2.86 -10.56 34.07
C TRP A 1162 -1.51 -11.27 34.08
N HIS A 1163 -1.55 -12.56 34.43
CA HIS A 1163 -0.41 -13.46 34.47
C HIS A 1163 -0.70 -14.70 33.66
N HIS A 1164 0.21 -15.05 32.75
CA HIS A 1164 0.10 -16.24 31.91
C HIS A 1164 1.48 -16.83 31.65
N LYS A 1165 1.72 -18.04 32.15
CA LYS A 1165 3.05 -18.66 32.16
C LYS A 1165 3.66 -18.78 30.76
N ASP A 1166 2.88 -19.19 29.76
CA ASP A 1166 3.40 -19.38 28.40
C ASP A 1166 3.73 -18.06 27.71
N TYR A 1167 2.89 -17.03 27.89
CA TYR A 1167 3.16 -15.67 27.41
C TYR A 1167 4.48 -15.15 27.99
N GLU A 1168 4.64 -15.25 29.32
CA GLU A 1168 5.85 -14.81 30.02
C GLU A 1168 7.09 -15.56 29.53
N ALA A 1169 6.99 -16.87 29.33
CA ALA A 1169 8.08 -17.69 28.81
C ALA A 1169 8.44 -17.33 27.35
N LEU A 1170 7.45 -17.08 26.49
CA LEU A 1170 7.67 -16.68 25.10
C LEU A 1170 8.39 -15.34 25.01
N VAL A 1171 7.89 -14.33 25.73
CA VAL A 1171 8.44 -12.97 25.72
C VAL A 1171 9.87 -12.95 26.26
N GLU A 1172 10.15 -13.62 27.38
CA GLU A 1172 11.51 -13.66 27.94
C GLU A 1172 12.47 -14.49 27.08
N LYS A 1173 12.01 -15.60 26.48
CA LYS A 1173 12.85 -16.40 25.57
C LYS A 1173 13.17 -15.62 24.29
N ALA A 1174 12.20 -14.90 23.72
CA ALA A 1174 12.39 -14.11 22.50
C ALA A 1174 13.52 -13.08 22.63
N ARG A 1175 13.76 -12.54 23.83
CA ARG A 1175 14.87 -11.60 24.08
C ARG A 1175 16.25 -12.22 23.90
N ARG A 1176 16.39 -13.52 24.16
CA ARG A 1176 17.67 -14.25 24.22
C ARG A 1176 18.04 -14.91 22.90
N VAL A 1177 17.06 -15.19 22.07
CA VAL A 1177 17.24 -15.91 20.82
C VAL A 1177 17.91 -14.99 19.80
N GLN A 1178 19.10 -15.37 19.34
CA GLN A 1178 19.85 -14.65 18.31
C GLN A 1178 19.25 -14.88 16.91
N ASP A 1179 18.59 -16.01 16.71
CA ASP A 1179 17.85 -16.30 15.48
C ASP A 1179 16.63 -15.37 15.40
N GLN A 1180 16.78 -14.31 14.61
CA GLN A 1180 15.77 -13.27 14.46
C GLN A 1180 14.45 -13.87 13.95
N VAL A 1181 14.53 -14.97 13.19
CA VAL A 1181 13.40 -15.78 12.74
C VAL A 1181 12.59 -16.10 13.97
N GLN A 1182 13.14 -17.03 14.76
CA GLN A 1182 12.53 -17.67 15.90
C GLN A 1182 12.06 -16.65 16.94
N ARG A 1183 12.83 -15.58 17.13
CA ARG A 1183 12.46 -14.45 17.97
C ARG A 1183 11.13 -13.82 17.57
N MET A 1184 10.91 -13.52 16.29
CA MET A 1184 9.65 -12.90 15.85
C MET A 1184 8.44 -13.83 15.93
N ARG A 1185 8.58 -15.14 15.75
CA ARG A 1185 7.45 -16.05 15.99
C ARG A 1185 7.05 -16.07 17.45
N MET A 1186 8.01 -16.11 18.36
CA MET A 1186 7.73 -16.11 19.80
C MET A 1186 6.93 -14.86 20.20
N TYR A 1187 7.30 -13.68 19.68
CA TYR A 1187 6.53 -12.46 19.94
C TYR A 1187 5.12 -12.51 19.36
N ARG A 1188 4.92 -13.08 18.17
CA ARG A 1188 3.56 -13.19 17.60
C ARG A 1188 2.69 -14.17 18.31
N GLU A 1189 3.27 -15.28 18.76
CA GLU A 1189 2.57 -16.24 19.59
C GLU A 1189 2.16 -15.60 20.92
N ALA A 1190 3.06 -14.81 21.53
CA ALA A 1190 2.75 -14.02 22.71
C ALA A 1190 1.64 -12.98 22.45
N ASP A 1191 1.73 -12.20 21.36
CA ASP A 1191 0.71 -11.21 20.99
C ASP A 1191 -0.65 -11.89 20.75
N HIS A 1192 -0.66 -13.01 20.04
CA HIS A 1192 -1.88 -13.79 19.81
C HIS A 1192 -2.48 -14.29 21.13
N LEU A 1193 -1.68 -14.83 22.05
CA LEU A 1193 -2.15 -15.25 23.37
C LEU A 1193 -2.75 -14.08 24.16
N LEU A 1194 -2.09 -12.92 24.16
CA LEU A 1194 -2.59 -11.71 24.82
C LEU A 1194 -3.96 -11.31 24.27
N ILE A 1195 -4.11 -11.25 22.95
CA ILE A 1195 -5.38 -10.87 22.32
C ILE A 1195 -6.48 -11.90 22.55
N GLN A 1196 -6.16 -13.19 22.49
CA GLN A 1196 -7.15 -14.25 22.73
C GLN A 1196 -7.61 -14.28 24.19
N GLU A 1197 -6.71 -14.09 25.16
CA GLU A 1197 -7.09 -14.02 26.58
C GLU A 1197 -7.80 -12.71 26.94
N ALA A 1198 -7.72 -11.70 26.07
CA ALA A 1198 -8.40 -10.42 26.19
C ALA A 1198 -8.31 -9.74 27.58
N PRO A 1199 -7.15 -9.72 28.29
CA PRO A 1199 -7.00 -8.85 29.46
C PRO A 1199 -7.06 -7.37 29.05
N LEU A 1200 -6.82 -7.09 27.77
CA LEU A 1200 -7.05 -5.83 27.09
C LEU A 1200 -7.71 -6.05 25.73
N VAL A 1201 -8.33 -5.00 25.20
CA VAL A 1201 -8.96 -4.96 23.87
C VAL A 1201 -8.34 -3.80 23.09
N PRO A 1202 -7.54 -4.07 22.04
CA PRO A 1202 -7.12 -3.05 21.09
C PRO A 1202 -8.34 -2.33 20.51
N LEU A 1203 -8.31 -0.99 20.46
CA LEU A 1203 -9.41 -0.18 19.94
C LEU A 1203 -9.04 0.44 18.59
N VAL A 1204 -7.97 1.23 18.56
CA VAL A 1204 -7.48 1.91 17.35
C VAL A 1204 -5.95 2.00 17.34
N TYR A 1205 -5.37 1.95 16.14
CA TYR A 1205 -3.99 2.36 15.89
C TYR A 1205 -4.00 3.84 15.52
N ALA A 1206 -3.29 4.67 16.29
CA ALA A 1206 -3.32 6.10 16.02
C ALA A 1206 -2.40 6.45 14.85
N ARG A 1207 -2.75 7.52 14.13
CA ARG A 1207 -1.83 8.23 13.24
C ARG A 1207 -1.39 9.53 13.91
N ARG A 1208 -0.23 10.05 13.53
CA ARG A 1208 0.15 11.43 13.88
C ARG A 1208 -0.42 12.36 12.85
N SER A 1209 -1.12 13.39 13.31
CA SER A 1209 -1.80 14.34 12.46
C SER A 1209 -1.46 15.76 12.90
N PHE A 1210 -0.95 16.57 11.97
CA PHE A 1210 -0.53 17.95 12.18
C PHE A 1210 -1.16 18.87 11.15
N LEU A 1211 -1.45 20.10 11.54
CA LEU A 1211 -1.50 21.22 10.59
C LEU A 1211 -0.17 21.96 10.66
N LEU A 1212 0.46 22.14 9.50
CA LEU A 1212 1.71 22.88 9.35
C LEU A 1212 1.47 24.10 8.47
N LYS A 1213 1.91 25.26 8.94
CA LYS A 1213 1.80 26.47 8.12
C LYS A 1213 2.60 26.33 6.82
N PRO A 1214 2.17 26.93 5.71
CA PRO A 1214 2.84 26.79 4.41
C PRO A 1214 4.33 27.22 4.41
N TRP A 1215 4.73 28.10 5.33
CA TRP A 1215 6.11 28.53 5.50
C TRP A 1215 7.00 27.55 6.29
N VAL A 1216 6.42 26.50 6.88
CA VAL A 1216 7.14 25.37 7.45
C VAL A 1216 7.52 24.43 6.30
N ARG A 1217 8.59 24.78 5.57
CA ARG A 1217 9.03 24.03 4.38
C ARG A 1217 9.51 22.61 4.71
N THR A 1218 10.11 22.41 5.88
CA THR A 1218 10.64 21.11 6.29
C THR A 1218 10.30 20.87 7.75
N TYR A 1219 9.58 19.78 8.02
CA TYR A 1219 9.23 19.31 9.36
C TYR A 1219 9.42 17.78 9.44
N PRO A 1220 10.61 17.30 9.82
CA PRO A 1220 10.85 15.86 9.85
C PRO A 1220 10.03 15.19 10.95
N ALA A 1221 9.49 14.01 10.66
CA ALA A 1221 8.76 13.17 11.61
C ALA A 1221 9.00 11.69 11.32
N SER A 1222 8.81 10.86 12.34
CA SER A 1222 8.92 9.41 12.32
C SER A 1222 7.79 8.78 13.14
N PRO A 1223 7.53 7.47 12.98
CA PRO A 1223 6.55 6.76 13.80
C PRO A 1223 6.78 6.82 15.31
N LEU A 1224 8.03 7.01 15.77
CA LEU A 1224 8.41 7.13 17.19
C LEU A 1224 8.49 8.58 17.68
N LYS A 1225 9.02 9.47 16.85
CA LYS A 1225 9.44 10.84 17.21
C LYS A 1225 8.97 11.85 16.18
N TRP A 1226 8.44 12.98 16.62
CA TRP A 1226 7.93 14.07 15.77
C TRP A 1226 8.53 15.45 16.06
N TRP A 1227 9.62 15.48 16.84
CA TRP A 1227 10.22 16.71 17.37
C TRP A 1227 11.68 16.89 16.91
N PHE A 1228 11.93 16.88 15.61
CA PHE A 1228 13.29 17.09 15.05
C PHE A 1228 13.60 18.59 14.83
N TRP A 1229 13.50 19.41 15.87
CA TRP A 1229 13.52 20.88 15.72
C TRP A 1229 14.84 21.45 15.18
N LYS A 1230 15.98 20.77 15.42
CA LYS A 1230 17.27 21.15 14.84
C LYS A 1230 17.32 21.05 13.31
N ASP A 1231 16.36 20.33 12.71
CA ASP A 1231 16.28 20.04 11.28
C ASP A 1231 15.06 20.71 10.61
N VAL A 1232 14.32 21.57 11.34
CA VAL A 1232 13.17 22.31 10.80
C VAL A 1232 13.62 23.52 9.99
N VAL A 1233 12.96 23.74 8.84
CA VAL A 1233 13.20 24.92 8.00
C VAL A 1233 11.96 25.79 7.89
N LEU A 1234 12.11 27.05 8.29
CA LEU A 1234 11.11 28.11 8.11
C LEU A 1234 11.54 29.07 7.00
N VAL A 1235 10.65 29.34 6.05
CA VAL A 1235 10.89 30.30 4.96
C VAL A 1235 10.17 31.63 5.22
N PRO A 1236 10.66 32.75 4.65
CA PRO A 1236 9.92 34.02 4.67
C PRO A 1236 8.52 33.86 4.05
N HIS A 1237 7.53 34.56 4.61
CA HIS A 1237 6.13 34.52 4.19
C HIS A 1237 5.44 35.86 4.30
#